data_AF-A0AAW5A5K3-F1
#
_entry.id   AF-A0AAW5A5K3-F1
#
_cell.length_a   1.000
_cell.length_b   1.000
_cell.length_c   1.000
_cell.angle_alpha   90.00
_cell.angle_beta   90.00
_cell.angle_gamma   90.00
#
_symmetry.space_group_name_H-M   'P 1'
#
loop_
_entity.id
_entity.type
_entity.pdbx_description
1 polymer ?
#
loop_
_entity_poly.entity_id
_entity_poly.type
_entity_poly.pdbx_seq_one_letter_code
_entity_poly.pdbx_strand_id
1 'polypeptide(L)'
;MKLDPLSIIERNDLGQIIALTVVYLAGRSPKTQLTFLNAVLSRFGEFTVWYHNLIENDSERFCIPRDFASGLHFINQFGLWFVSNPRSTATLKTRCKLWRKNIRRYLLRMQAEGIIHRDIDIPLMDLPEEKVTGGKPGSSRVLGGSIQAKDEKFDQATDRTLAGPIFWKSDADYLDNIERTLRSRNSLLSSVLDDYWLRLVKDYRAGALMRVNEAEWKRRVESGVWSYTHIYDRGDGWCGTNEINLKLGSPMNPEGHIWALQIMRNAISRSDDIYCISTSVICQHPALNARFITESSQTPLQGLNEWCSLDKAQLALLKPYQLYARFLGVLTVTDMAVAVAILLQEHPNFTPEALASAELSISEGEYYFSIGGDDDEVSQIFVVEKKRAREKKYAILTHRARRVITHLVRCTAPVRELLKRAGSKLHKFLFLGLTRSGKAGPHLGHPPNIFALNLHRKSGVTLSTLYPALEAGGLMKGNLDFKRIRCTQGVLEWFDKGSIRNVQRKLGNSYRVVISHYIPEVVLHAWSERIVRIFQNSLLLIAACKEDYLLEVSDCSSLYELNELIANALRFFPKGRSPLSNLLHTAFASDSNGSKGSSEVGDILHLRLSDQSIALLIAHQQWATTNLSDRARSAEPEGTGLSANTLIHLTRMLQAIVTSDDVGNQLKDVIDLRRLKESFRRAECLVPELLQKLSSLRCENLWEA
;
A
#
# COMPACT_ATOMS: atom_id res chain seq x y z
N MET A 1 46.64 0.02 -16.65
CA MET A 1 45.35 0.74 -16.85
C MET A 1 45.57 1.71 -17.99
N LYS A 2 44.89 1.55 -19.14
CA LYS A 2 45.14 2.45 -20.30
C LYS A 2 44.59 3.83 -19.97
N LEU A 3 45.45 4.74 -19.50
CA LEU A 3 45.20 6.18 -19.44
C LEU A 3 45.33 6.80 -20.84
N ASP A 4 44.90 6.08 -21.88
CA ASP A 4 44.93 6.52 -23.29
C ASP A 4 44.38 7.93 -23.48
N PRO A 5 43.28 8.34 -22.81
CA PRO A 5 42.72 9.68 -22.99
C PRO A 5 43.56 10.84 -22.44
N LEU A 6 44.53 10.57 -21.54
CA LEU A 6 45.43 11.62 -21.01
C LEU A 6 46.67 11.83 -21.90
N SER A 7 46.88 10.98 -22.91
CA SER A 7 48.08 11.00 -23.76
C SER A 7 48.19 12.25 -24.64
N ILE A 8 47.07 12.91 -24.91
CA ILE A 8 47.02 14.17 -25.68
C ILE A 8 47.50 15.37 -24.86
N ILE A 9 47.53 15.28 -23.52
CA ILE A 9 47.94 16.39 -22.66
C ILE A 9 49.45 16.61 -22.76
N GLU A 10 49.86 17.87 -22.83
CA GLU A 10 51.28 18.24 -22.87
C GLU A 10 52.07 17.62 -21.70
N ARG A 11 53.31 17.16 -21.96
CA ARG A 11 54.13 16.42 -20.98
C ARG A 11 54.30 17.14 -19.64
N ASN A 12 54.40 18.46 -19.65
CA ASN A 12 54.57 19.26 -18.43
C ASN A 12 53.30 19.20 -17.56
N ASP A 13 52.14 19.50 -18.15
CA ASP A 13 50.85 19.45 -17.44
C ASP A 13 50.49 18.01 -17.02
N LEU A 14 50.77 17.03 -17.88
CA LEU A 14 50.57 15.60 -17.56
C LEU A 14 51.42 15.16 -16.35
N GLY A 15 52.68 15.60 -16.29
CA GLY A 15 53.56 15.33 -15.15
C GLY A 15 53.01 15.90 -13.84
N GLN A 16 52.48 17.13 -13.87
CA GLN A 16 51.86 17.77 -12.70
C GLN A 16 50.57 17.06 -12.26
N ILE A 17 49.71 16.65 -13.21
CA ILE A 17 48.48 15.90 -12.91
C ILE A 17 48.81 14.53 -12.29
N ILE A 18 49.82 13.83 -12.82
CA ILE A 18 50.23 12.53 -12.28
C ILE A 18 50.80 12.70 -10.87
N ALA A 19 51.71 13.65 -10.65
CA ALA A 19 52.27 13.92 -9.34
C ALA A 19 51.18 14.26 -8.30
N LEU A 20 50.25 15.14 -8.66
CA LEU A 20 49.12 15.49 -7.80
C LEU A 20 48.21 14.28 -7.52
N THR A 21 47.96 13.44 -8.53
CA THR A 21 47.13 12.23 -8.38
C THR A 21 47.75 11.25 -7.39
N VAL A 22 49.06 11.02 -7.49
CA VAL A 22 49.79 10.13 -6.59
C VAL A 22 49.66 10.61 -5.15
N VAL A 23 49.84 11.91 -4.90
CA VAL A 23 49.64 12.50 -3.57
C VAL A 23 48.18 12.38 -3.10
N TYR A 24 47.20 12.64 -3.97
CA TYR A 24 45.78 12.59 -3.63
C TYR A 24 45.29 11.18 -3.24
N LEU A 25 45.91 10.15 -3.82
CA LEU A 25 45.57 8.74 -3.63
C LEU A 25 46.45 8.00 -2.61
N ALA A 26 47.49 8.65 -2.08
CA ALA A 26 48.35 8.10 -1.05
C ALA A 26 47.53 7.67 0.19
N GLY A 27 47.81 6.47 0.71
CA GLY A 27 47.13 5.92 1.88
C GLY A 27 45.68 5.42 1.66
N ARG A 28 45.14 5.47 0.43
CA ARG A 28 43.78 4.97 0.14
C ARG A 28 43.79 3.50 -0.30
N SER A 29 42.68 2.78 -0.05
CA SER A 29 42.55 1.38 -0.48
C SER A 29 42.63 1.21 -2.01
N PRO A 30 43.13 0.06 -2.53
CA PRO A 30 43.23 -0.19 -3.97
C PRO A 30 41.89 -0.02 -4.73
N LYS A 31 40.77 -0.42 -4.10
CA LYS A 31 39.43 -0.24 -4.66
C LYS A 31 39.05 1.24 -4.80
N THR A 32 39.42 2.07 -3.82
CA THR A 32 39.18 3.52 -3.84
C THR A 32 40.01 4.20 -4.92
N GLN A 33 41.28 3.77 -5.07
CA GLN A 33 42.18 4.26 -6.12
C GLN A 33 41.61 3.94 -7.50
N LEU A 34 41.24 2.68 -7.77
CA LEU A 34 40.63 2.27 -9.04
C LEU A 34 39.34 3.03 -9.36
N THR A 35 38.50 3.25 -8.34
CA THR A 35 37.25 4.01 -8.49
C THR A 35 37.52 5.46 -8.87
N PHE A 36 38.52 6.10 -8.25
CA PHE A 36 38.91 7.47 -8.57
C PHE A 36 39.47 7.59 -9.99
N LEU A 37 40.38 6.70 -10.38
CA LEU A 37 40.97 6.70 -11.72
C LEU A 37 39.89 6.59 -12.81
N ASN A 38 38.89 5.72 -12.63
CA ASN A 38 37.78 5.56 -13.57
C ASN A 38 36.77 6.73 -13.55
N ALA A 39 36.44 7.25 -12.37
CA ALA A 39 35.37 8.24 -12.22
C ALA A 39 35.82 9.69 -12.44
N VAL A 40 37.11 9.98 -12.30
CA VAL A 40 37.67 11.34 -12.34
C VAL A 40 38.69 11.46 -13.47
N LEU A 41 39.81 10.72 -13.42
CA LEU A 41 40.89 10.90 -14.39
C LEU A 41 40.54 10.44 -15.81
N SER A 42 39.89 9.29 -15.96
CA SER A 42 39.42 8.83 -17.28
C SER A 42 38.48 9.85 -17.91
N ARG A 43 37.56 10.41 -17.12
CA ARG A 43 36.57 11.39 -17.59
C ARG A 43 37.18 12.74 -17.92
N PHE A 44 38.18 13.16 -17.15
CA PHE A 44 38.96 14.35 -17.45
C PHE A 44 39.72 14.19 -18.77
N GLY A 45 40.39 13.05 -18.99
CA GLY A 45 41.08 12.76 -20.25
C GLY A 45 40.15 12.65 -21.46
N GLU A 46 39.00 11.98 -21.32
CA GLU A 46 37.97 11.91 -22.37
C GLU A 46 37.47 13.31 -22.76
N PHE A 47 37.28 14.18 -21.77
CA PHE A 47 36.90 15.56 -22.00
C PHE A 47 38.01 16.34 -22.71
N THR A 48 39.27 16.22 -22.30
CA THR A 48 40.38 16.94 -22.96
C THR A 48 40.51 16.56 -24.42
N VAL A 49 40.34 15.29 -24.77
CA VAL A 49 40.31 14.85 -26.19
C VAL A 49 39.12 15.47 -26.94
N TRP A 50 37.92 15.43 -26.35
CA TRP A 50 36.73 16.02 -26.96
C TRP A 50 36.86 17.54 -27.15
N TYR A 51 37.38 18.23 -26.14
CA TYR A 51 37.54 19.68 -26.13
C TYR A 51 38.63 20.13 -27.12
N HIS A 52 39.75 19.39 -27.18
CA HIS A 52 40.82 19.64 -28.16
C HIS A 52 40.31 19.54 -29.60
N ASN A 53 39.49 18.52 -29.90
CA ASN A 53 38.87 18.37 -31.22
C ASN A 53 37.83 19.46 -31.52
N LEU A 54 37.17 20.00 -30.50
CA LEU A 54 36.13 21.03 -30.67
C LEU A 54 36.71 22.39 -31.04
N ILE A 55 37.89 22.73 -30.53
CA ILE A 55 38.53 24.03 -30.74
C ILE A 55 39.38 24.10 -32.02
N GLU A 56 39.35 23.06 -32.86
CA GLU A 56 40.07 22.96 -34.16
C GLU A 56 41.52 23.45 -34.07
N ASN A 57 42.26 22.99 -33.06
CA ASN A 57 43.65 23.41 -32.85
C ASN A 57 44.61 22.48 -33.60
N ASP A 58 45.45 23.04 -34.47
CA ASP A 58 46.46 22.29 -35.28
C ASP A 58 47.58 21.65 -34.44
N SER A 59 47.60 21.85 -33.11
CA SER A 59 48.58 21.23 -32.24
C SER A 59 48.27 19.75 -31.96
N GLU A 60 49.27 18.88 -32.08
CA GLU A 60 49.13 17.44 -31.72
C GLU A 60 48.86 17.20 -30.23
N ARG A 61 49.08 18.21 -29.39
CA ARG A 61 48.91 18.15 -27.93
C ARG A 61 48.05 19.28 -27.38
N PHE A 62 47.34 18.97 -26.31
CA PHE A 62 46.48 19.86 -25.55
C PHE A 62 47.22 20.41 -24.33
N CYS A 63 47.26 21.74 -24.20
CA CYS A 63 47.77 22.45 -23.03
C CYS A 63 46.60 22.93 -22.18
N ILE A 64 46.68 22.78 -20.84
CA ILE A 64 45.63 23.30 -19.96
C ILE A 64 45.70 24.83 -19.95
N PRO A 65 44.60 25.55 -20.25
CA PRO A 65 44.64 27.01 -20.30
C PRO A 65 44.98 27.61 -18.94
N ARG A 66 45.98 28.49 -18.92
CA ARG A 66 46.48 29.14 -17.71
C ARG A 66 45.94 30.55 -17.51
N ASP A 67 45.44 31.18 -18.56
CA ASP A 67 44.74 32.46 -18.48
C ASP A 67 43.33 32.29 -17.90
N PHE A 68 42.84 33.32 -17.22
CA PHE A 68 41.55 33.28 -16.55
C PHE A 68 40.38 33.01 -17.51
N ALA A 69 40.34 33.68 -18.67
CA ALA A 69 39.22 33.62 -19.59
C ALA A 69 39.08 32.23 -20.23
N SER A 70 40.17 31.70 -20.79
CA SER A 70 40.19 30.38 -21.43
C SER A 70 40.10 29.26 -20.40
N GLY A 71 40.68 29.43 -19.21
CA GLY A 71 40.56 28.48 -18.12
C GLY A 71 39.12 28.41 -17.58
N LEU A 72 38.45 29.54 -17.40
CA LEU A 72 37.04 29.59 -16.99
C LEU A 72 36.14 28.92 -18.04
N HIS A 73 36.38 29.21 -19.32
CA HIS A 73 35.67 28.56 -20.42
C HIS A 73 35.88 27.04 -20.40
N PHE A 74 37.12 26.58 -20.28
CA PHE A 74 37.47 25.15 -20.20
C PHE A 74 36.77 24.43 -19.04
N ILE A 75 36.77 25.01 -17.84
CA ILE A 75 36.12 24.40 -16.66
C ILE A 75 34.60 24.37 -16.79
N ASN A 76 33.99 25.42 -17.34
CA ASN A 76 32.56 25.45 -17.61
C ASN A 76 32.15 24.42 -18.67
N GLN A 77 32.93 24.29 -19.74
CA GLN A 77 32.71 23.26 -20.76
C GLN A 77 32.87 21.85 -20.19
N PHE A 78 33.85 21.64 -19.29
CA PHE A 78 33.99 20.34 -18.62
C PHE A 78 32.78 20.00 -17.76
N GLY A 79 32.30 20.99 -16.99
CA GLY A 79 31.10 20.85 -16.18
C GLY A 79 29.87 20.50 -17.02
N LEU A 80 29.64 21.26 -18.09
CA LEU A 80 28.53 21.03 -19.01
C LEU A 80 28.62 19.66 -19.68
N TRP A 81 29.78 19.32 -20.25
CA TRP A 81 30.04 18.04 -20.89
C TRP A 81 29.82 16.86 -19.93
N PHE A 82 30.33 16.95 -18.70
CA PHE A 82 30.19 15.88 -17.72
C PHE A 82 28.73 15.63 -17.32
N VAL A 83 27.96 16.71 -17.16
CA VAL A 83 26.56 16.65 -16.73
C VAL A 83 25.61 16.29 -17.88
N SER A 84 25.95 16.67 -19.11
CA SER A 84 25.15 16.40 -20.31
C SER A 84 25.50 15.08 -21.01
N ASN A 85 26.61 14.43 -20.64
CA ASN A 85 27.15 13.25 -21.34
C ASN A 85 26.07 12.17 -21.62
N PRO A 86 25.65 11.99 -22.89
CA PRO A 86 24.57 11.08 -23.26
C PRO A 86 24.99 9.60 -23.18
N ARG A 87 26.30 9.31 -23.12
CA ARG A 87 26.83 7.94 -22.95
C ARG A 87 26.73 7.45 -21.50
N SER A 88 26.31 8.29 -20.55
CA SER A 88 26.16 7.93 -19.15
C SER A 88 24.73 7.49 -18.83
N THR A 89 24.57 6.25 -18.34
CA THR A 89 23.28 5.72 -17.85
C THR A 89 22.86 6.27 -16.48
N ALA A 90 23.69 7.10 -15.85
CA ALA A 90 23.41 7.69 -14.54
C ALA A 90 22.46 8.89 -14.63
N THR A 91 21.53 8.99 -13.68
CA THR A 91 20.60 10.14 -13.57
C THR A 91 21.33 11.47 -13.37
N LEU A 92 20.72 12.58 -13.78
CA LEU A 92 21.26 13.94 -13.58
C LEU A 92 21.64 14.19 -12.11
N LYS A 93 20.78 13.81 -11.16
CA LYS A 93 21.03 13.90 -9.71
C LYS A 93 22.28 13.13 -9.30
N THR A 94 22.48 11.94 -9.84
CA THR A 94 23.69 11.14 -9.59
C THR A 94 24.93 11.80 -10.18
N ARG A 95 24.85 12.38 -11.39
CA ARG A 95 25.96 13.09 -12.05
C ARG A 95 26.36 14.35 -11.29
N CYS A 96 25.40 15.20 -10.90
CA CYS A 96 25.66 16.38 -10.04
C CYS A 96 26.29 15.97 -8.68
N LYS A 97 25.85 14.84 -8.10
CA LYS A 97 26.46 14.32 -6.86
C LYS A 97 27.92 13.86 -7.07
N LEU A 98 28.21 13.19 -8.19
CA LEU A 98 29.57 12.76 -8.54
C LEU A 98 30.49 13.95 -8.81
N TRP A 99 29.99 14.96 -9.53
CA TRP A 99 30.70 16.22 -9.76
C TRP A 99 31.11 16.86 -8.43
N ARG A 100 30.16 17.08 -7.53
CA ARG A 100 30.41 17.71 -6.21
C ARG A 100 31.38 16.92 -5.33
N LYS A 101 31.21 15.60 -5.26
CA LYS A 101 31.98 14.77 -4.33
C LYS A 101 33.39 14.48 -4.80
N ASN A 102 33.59 14.31 -6.11
CA ASN A 102 34.83 13.78 -6.65
C ASN A 102 35.53 14.79 -7.55
N ILE A 103 34.87 15.25 -8.61
CA ILE A 103 35.50 16.08 -9.66
C ILE A 103 35.83 17.48 -9.13
N ARG A 104 34.85 18.18 -8.55
CA ARG A 104 35.05 19.53 -8.00
C ARG A 104 36.17 19.57 -6.96
N ARG A 105 36.24 18.57 -6.07
CA ARG A 105 37.30 18.49 -5.06
C ARG A 105 38.69 18.32 -5.68
N TYR A 106 38.76 17.58 -6.77
CA TYR A 106 40.01 17.37 -7.49
C TYR A 106 40.43 18.63 -8.26
N LEU A 107 39.49 19.30 -8.96
CA LEU A 107 39.74 20.58 -9.63
C LEU A 107 40.17 21.69 -8.66
N LEU A 108 39.57 21.78 -7.47
CA LEU A 108 40.00 22.71 -6.42
C LEU A 108 41.45 22.44 -5.97
N ARG A 109 41.87 21.18 -5.98
CA ARG A 109 43.25 20.82 -5.66
C ARG A 109 44.20 21.17 -6.81
N MET A 110 43.78 20.97 -8.06
CA MET A 110 44.51 21.46 -9.23
C MET A 110 44.69 22.99 -9.22
N GLN A 111 43.72 23.75 -8.71
CA GLN A 111 43.89 25.18 -8.47
C GLN A 111 44.92 25.50 -7.38
N ALA A 112 44.90 24.76 -6.27
CA ALA A 112 45.85 24.95 -5.18
C ALA A 112 47.31 24.71 -5.64
N GLU A 113 47.54 23.72 -6.51
CA GLU A 113 48.85 23.42 -7.10
C GLU A 113 49.20 24.31 -8.31
N GLY A 114 48.32 25.24 -8.72
CA GLY A 114 48.56 26.16 -9.83
C GLY A 114 48.45 25.55 -11.23
N ILE A 115 47.85 24.37 -11.36
CA ILE A 115 47.55 23.72 -12.67
C ILE A 115 46.37 24.43 -13.36
N ILE A 116 45.42 24.92 -12.57
CA ILE A 116 44.28 25.73 -13.02
C ILE A 116 44.41 27.12 -12.38
N HIS A 117 44.01 28.18 -13.09
CA HIS A 117 44.04 29.54 -12.56
C HIS A 117 43.25 29.64 -11.23
N ARG A 118 43.85 30.31 -10.24
CA ARG A 118 43.36 30.33 -8.85
C ARG A 118 41.99 30.98 -8.70
N ASP A 119 41.71 31.99 -9.51
CA ASP A 119 40.48 32.79 -9.41
C ASP A 119 39.27 32.20 -10.15
N ILE A 120 39.41 31.02 -10.79
CA ILE A 120 38.30 30.38 -11.51
C ILE A 120 37.29 29.80 -10.51
N ASP A 121 36.04 30.24 -10.58
CA ASP A 121 34.96 29.63 -9.79
C ASP A 121 34.55 28.27 -10.38
N ILE A 122 34.89 27.18 -9.69
CA ILE A 122 34.48 25.83 -10.12
C ILE A 122 33.00 25.60 -9.77
N PRO A 123 32.13 25.34 -10.76
CA PRO A 123 30.69 25.22 -10.57
C PRO A 123 30.29 24.23 -9.48
N LEU A 124 29.35 24.62 -8.62
CA LEU A 124 28.79 23.75 -7.58
C LEU A 124 27.86 22.67 -8.16
N MET A 125 27.22 22.93 -9.29
CA MET A 125 26.25 22.02 -9.93
C MET A 125 25.15 21.57 -8.95
N ASP A 126 24.64 22.52 -8.16
CA ASP A 126 23.49 22.28 -7.30
C ASP A 126 22.22 22.27 -8.15
N LEU A 127 21.44 21.21 -7.98
CA LEU A 127 20.08 21.19 -8.50
C LEU A 127 19.23 22.10 -7.63
N PRO A 128 18.34 22.92 -8.20
CA PRO A 128 17.42 23.72 -7.41
C PRO A 128 16.70 22.80 -6.43
N GLU A 129 16.74 23.16 -5.15
CA GLU A 129 15.93 22.48 -4.15
C GLU A 129 14.47 22.62 -4.58
N GLU A 130 13.72 21.52 -4.64
CA GLU A 130 12.27 21.56 -4.69
C GLU A 130 11.78 22.22 -3.41
N LYS A 131 11.80 23.56 -3.38
CA LYS A 131 11.01 24.33 -2.44
C LYS A 131 9.57 24.00 -2.76
N VAL A 132 8.97 23.18 -1.93
CA VAL A 132 7.52 22.97 -1.84
C VAL A 132 6.91 24.27 -1.33
N THR A 133 6.92 25.30 -2.17
CA THR A 133 6.04 26.46 -2.04
C THR A 133 4.92 26.25 -3.04
N GLY A 134 3.70 26.08 -2.54
CA GLY A 134 2.51 25.75 -3.31
C GLY A 134 2.02 26.86 -4.23
N GLY A 135 2.82 27.22 -5.24
CA GLY A 135 2.42 28.05 -6.36
C GLY A 135 3.03 27.48 -7.63
N LYS A 136 2.21 27.23 -8.66
CA LYS A 136 2.68 26.86 -9.99
C LYS A 136 3.75 27.89 -10.44
N PRO A 137 4.92 27.48 -10.94
CA PRO A 137 5.86 28.43 -11.51
C PRO A 137 5.20 29.04 -12.75
N GLY A 138 4.92 30.34 -12.68
CA GLY A 138 4.49 31.11 -13.83
C GLY A 138 5.54 31.00 -14.92
N SER A 139 5.13 30.54 -16.10
CA SER A 139 5.98 30.59 -17.28
C SER A 139 6.32 32.06 -17.55
N SER A 140 7.58 32.44 -17.36
CA SER A 140 8.07 33.67 -17.99
C SER A 140 8.06 33.43 -19.50
N ARG A 141 6.98 33.88 -20.15
CA ARG A 141 6.90 33.99 -21.61
C ARG A 141 7.93 35.02 -22.05
N VAL A 142 8.87 34.61 -22.90
CA VAL A 142 9.66 35.56 -23.68
C VAL A 142 8.76 36.03 -24.84
N LEU A 143 8.64 37.35 -25.03
CA LEU A 143 7.92 37.91 -26.17
C LEU A 143 8.56 37.43 -27.49
N GLY A 144 7.74 36.93 -28.42
CA GLY A 144 8.15 36.66 -29.81
C GLY A 144 8.64 35.25 -30.15
N GLY A 145 8.60 34.28 -29.22
CA GLY A 145 8.97 32.89 -29.53
C GLY A 145 7.91 32.16 -30.36
N SER A 146 8.21 31.91 -31.64
CA SER A 146 7.42 31.11 -32.59
C SER A 146 7.01 29.76 -32.00
N ILE A 147 5.73 29.41 -32.16
CA ILE A 147 5.16 28.11 -31.81
C ILE A 147 5.73 27.08 -32.78
N GLN A 148 6.90 26.53 -32.48
CA GLN A 148 7.18 25.16 -32.89
C GLN A 148 6.45 24.28 -31.89
N ALA A 149 5.50 23.50 -32.40
CA ALA A 149 4.81 22.45 -31.67
C ALA A 149 5.88 21.55 -31.04
N LYS A 150 6.20 21.82 -29.78
CA LYS A 150 6.84 20.83 -28.94
C LYS A 150 5.82 19.73 -28.82
N ASP A 151 6.17 18.55 -29.30
CA ASP A 151 5.57 17.30 -28.84
C ASP A 151 5.41 17.45 -27.33
N GLU A 152 4.15 17.62 -26.92
CA GLU A 152 3.80 17.53 -25.53
C GLU A 152 4.33 16.17 -25.11
N LYS A 153 5.38 16.18 -24.29
CA LYS A 153 5.50 15.14 -23.30
C LYS A 153 4.18 15.21 -22.54
N PHE A 154 3.21 14.40 -22.97
CA PHE A 154 2.22 13.84 -22.09
C PHE A 154 3.01 13.49 -20.84
N ASP A 155 2.84 14.28 -19.78
CA ASP A 155 3.17 13.83 -18.45
C ASP A 155 2.40 12.52 -18.32
N GLN A 156 3.08 11.40 -18.57
CA GLN A 156 2.49 10.09 -18.51
C GLN A 156 1.84 10.04 -17.14
N ALA A 157 0.51 10.01 -17.12
CA ALA A 157 -0.26 9.82 -15.91
C ALA A 157 0.30 8.56 -15.28
N THR A 158 1.19 8.73 -14.30
CA THR A 158 1.82 7.64 -13.57
C THR A 158 0.72 7.10 -12.70
N ASP A 159 -0.10 6.24 -13.29
CA ASP A 159 -1.27 5.69 -12.62
C ASP A 159 -0.82 5.09 -11.29
N ARG A 160 -1.42 5.63 -10.22
CA ARG A 160 -1.09 5.35 -8.83
C ARG A 160 -1.88 4.16 -8.30
N THR A 161 -2.64 3.49 -9.14
CA THR A 161 -3.48 2.34 -8.82
C THR A 161 -2.87 1.04 -9.39
N LEU A 162 -3.56 -0.08 -9.17
CA LEU A 162 -3.24 -1.38 -9.76
C LEU A 162 -3.46 -1.45 -11.28
N ALA A 163 -4.10 -0.45 -11.92
CA ALA A 163 -4.32 -0.45 -13.37
C ALA A 163 -3.04 -0.17 -14.20
N GLY A 164 -2.00 0.42 -13.60
CA GLY A 164 -0.77 0.77 -14.33
C GLY A 164 -0.99 1.94 -15.30
N PRO A 165 0.04 2.51 -15.95
CA PRO A 165 -0.13 3.68 -16.81
C PRO A 165 -1.22 3.43 -17.85
N ILE A 166 -2.27 4.24 -17.79
CA ILE A 166 -3.50 4.02 -18.54
C ILE A 166 -3.48 4.90 -19.79
N PHE A 167 -3.41 4.27 -20.96
CA PHE A 167 -3.49 4.94 -22.27
C PHE A 167 -4.80 4.50 -22.96
N TRP A 168 -5.90 5.19 -22.70
CA TRP A 168 -7.19 4.89 -23.34
C TRP A 168 -7.60 6.02 -24.29
N LYS A 169 -8.34 5.67 -25.35
CA LYS A 169 -8.98 6.60 -26.29
C LYS A 169 -10.50 6.48 -26.19
N SER A 170 -11.18 7.63 -26.32
CA SER A 170 -12.62 7.91 -26.16
C SER A 170 -13.13 8.02 -24.71
N ASP A 171 -13.82 9.14 -24.44
CA ASP A 171 -14.14 9.61 -23.08
C ASP A 171 -15.30 8.86 -22.39
N ALA A 172 -16.21 8.25 -23.16
CA ALA A 172 -17.39 7.57 -22.61
C ALA A 172 -17.06 6.20 -21.99
N ASP A 173 -16.31 5.35 -22.70
CA ASP A 173 -15.93 4.02 -22.22
C ASP A 173 -14.75 4.04 -21.24
N TYR A 174 -14.10 5.20 -21.09
CA TYR A 174 -12.91 5.39 -20.27
C TYR A 174 -13.11 4.98 -18.82
N LEU A 175 -14.16 5.51 -18.18
CA LEU A 175 -14.42 5.29 -16.75
C LEU A 175 -14.78 3.84 -16.46
N ASP A 176 -15.66 3.25 -17.28
CA ASP A 176 -16.13 1.89 -17.12
C ASP A 176 -15.00 0.87 -17.35
N ASN A 177 -14.10 1.13 -18.31
CA ASN A 177 -12.92 0.32 -18.56
C ASN A 177 -11.91 0.38 -17.40
N ILE A 178 -11.70 1.57 -16.82
CA ILE A 178 -10.84 1.73 -15.63
C ILE A 178 -11.44 0.99 -14.45
N GLU A 179 -12.71 1.21 -14.16
CA GLU A 179 -13.39 0.57 -13.04
C GLU A 179 -13.33 -0.96 -13.17
N ARG A 180 -13.67 -1.50 -14.34
CA ARG A 180 -13.60 -2.94 -14.62
C ARG A 180 -12.19 -3.50 -14.44
N THR A 181 -11.18 -2.78 -14.93
CA THR A 181 -9.77 -3.18 -14.78
C THR A 181 -9.35 -3.19 -13.31
N LEU A 182 -9.71 -2.15 -12.55
CA LEU A 182 -9.40 -2.05 -11.13
C LEU A 182 -10.09 -3.15 -10.33
N ARG A 183 -11.38 -3.39 -10.55
CA ARG A 183 -12.13 -4.46 -9.88
C ARG A 183 -11.55 -5.83 -10.22
N SER A 184 -11.32 -6.11 -11.50
CA SER A 184 -10.74 -7.38 -11.96
C SER A 184 -9.38 -7.65 -11.31
N ARG A 185 -8.46 -6.68 -11.35
CA ARG A 185 -7.13 -6.83 -10.74
C ARG A 185 -7.17 -6.89 -9.22
N ASN A 186 -8.05 -6.11 -8.57
CA ASN A 186 -8.20 -6.17 -7.12
C ASN A 186 -8.75 -7.53 -6.67
N SER A 187 -9.72 -8.08 -7.39
CA SER A 187 -10.29 -9.41 -7.13
C SER A 187 -9.27 -10.52 -7.38
N LEU A 188 -8.51 -10.46 -8.48
CA LEU A 188 -7.42 -11.40 -8.76
C LEU A 188 -6.35 -11.35 -7.67
N LEU A 189 -5.95 -10.15 -7.24
CA LEU A 189 -4.99 -10.03 -6.13
C LEU A 189 -5.58 -10.62 -4.85
N SER A 190 -6.86 -10.35 -4.55
CA SER A 190 -7.52 -10.86 -3.36
C SER A 190 -7.53 -12.38 -3.32
N SER A 191 -7.90 -13.04 -4.43
CA SER A 191 -7.97 -14.50 -4.50
C SER A 191 -6.60 -15.15 -4.33
N VAL A 192 -5.56 -14.59 -4.96
CA VAL A 192 -4.18 -15.09 -4.83
C VAL A 192 -3.64 -14.90 -3.41
N LEU A 193 -3.88 -13.74 -2.79
CA LEU A 193 -3.45 -13.49 -1.41
C LEU A 193 -4.12 -14.47 -0.43
N ASP A 194 -5.42 -14.74 -0.63
CA ASP A 194 -6.18 -15.66 0.21
C ASP A 194 -5.73 -17.11 0.02
N ASP A 195 -5.55 -17.57 -1.22
CA ASP A 195 -5.05 -18.93 -1.49
C ASP A 195 -3.66 -19.14 -0.87
N TYR A 196 -2.73 -18.19 -1.07
CA TYR A 196 -1.41 -18.27 -0.48
C TYR A 196 -1.46 -18.34 1.05
N TRP A 197 -2.25 -17.46 1.68
CA TRP A 197 -2.35 -17.39 3.13
C TRP A 197 -3.02 -18.64 3.72
N LEU A 198 -4.06 -19.17 3.06
CA LEU A 198 -4.72 -20.39 3.47
C LEU A 198 -3.79 -21.60 3.39
N ARG A 199 -3.04 -21.73 2.29
CA ARG A 199 -2.03 -22.78 2.13
C ARG A 199 -0.93 -22.66 3.18
N LEU A 200 -0.46 -21.45 3.47
CA LEU A 200 0.54 -21.21 4.52
C LEU A 200 0.05 -21.72 5.88
N VAL A 201 -1.20 -21.41 6.22
CA VAL A 201 -1.82 -21.84 7.48
C VAL A 201 -2.01 -23.35 7.53
N LYS A 202 -2.39 -23.99 6.41
CA LYS A 202 -2.51 -25.45 6.32
C LYS A 202 -1.16 -26.14 6.58
N ASP A 203 -0.09 -25.66 5.96
CA ASP A 203 1.24 -26.25 6.10
C ASP A 203 1.79 -26.07 7.52
N TYR A 204 1.55 -24.90 8.14
CA TYR A 204 1.84 -24.68 9.56
C TYR A 204 1.10 -25.68 10.46
N ARG A 205 -0.20 -25.90 10.24
CA ARG A 205 -1.00 -26.85 11.02
C ARG A 205 -0.51 -28.28 10.82
N ALA A 206 -0.23 -28.69 9.59
CA ALA A 206 0.34 -29.99 9.28
C ALA A 206 1.67 -30.21 10.02
N GLY A 207 2.56 -29.21 9.96
CA GLY A 207 3.80 -29.24 10.73
C GLY A 207 3.56 -29.38 12.23
N ALA A 208 2.63 -28.62 12.81
CA ALA A 208 2.34 -28.70 14.24
C ALA A 208 1.89 -30.10 14.73
N LEU A 209 1.28 -30.90 13.84
CA LEU A 209 0.90 -32.30 14.07
C LEU A 209 2.09 -33.27 13.92
N MET A 210 3.08 -32.96 13.09
CA MET A 210 4.30 -33.77 12.91
C MET A 210 5.19 -33.66 14.16
N ARG A 211 4.99 -34.54 15.14
CA ARG A 211 5.76 -34.58 16.38
C ARG A 211 6.36 -35.96 16.61
N VAL A 212 7.57 -35.95 17.15
CA VAL A 212 8.20 -37.14 17.71
C VAL A 212 7.55 -37.46 19.05
N ASN A 213 7.40 -38.74 19.37
CA ASN A 213 6.97 -39.19 20.70
C ASN A 213 7.85 -38.57 21.81
N GLU A 214 7.23 -38.01 22.85
CA GLU A 214 7.96 -37.32 23.92
C GLU A 214 8.91 -38.24 24.70
N ALA A 215 8.53 -39.49 24.94
CA ALA A 215 9.37 -40.47 25.61
C ALA A 215 10.60 -40.82 24.77
N GLU A 216 10.43 -40.96 23.45
CA GLU A 216 11.53 -41.16 22.51
C GLU A 216 12.46 -39.95 22.51
N TRP A 217 11.91 -38.74 22.42
CA TRP A 217 12.69 -37.51 22.43
C TRP A 217 13.55 -37.40 23.70
N LYS A 218 12.97 -37.64 24.89
CA LYS A 218 13.71 -37.63 26.17
C LYS A 218 14.85 -38.64 26.17
N ARG A 219 14.59 -39.88 25.75
CA ARG A 219 15.62 -40.94 25.67
C ARG A 219 16.79 -40.55 24.77
N ARG A 220 16.53 -39.89 23.64
CA ARG A 220 17.57 -39.44 22.70
C ARG A 220 18.42 -38.30 23.27
N VAL A 221 17.78 -37.37 23.98
CA VAL A 221 18.48 -36.28 24.66
C VAL A 221 19.38 -36.83 25.77
N GLU A 222 18.90 -37.79 26.56
CA GLU A 222 19.66 -38.41 27.67
C GLU A 222 20.80 -39.30 27.19
N SER A 223 20.55 -40.14 26.17
CA SER A 223 21.57 -41.06 25.62
C SER A 223 22.60 -40.39 24.72
N GLY A 224 22.27 -39.23 24.12
CA GLY A 224 23.10 -38.58 23.11
C GLY A 224 23.19 -39.33 21.77
N VAL A 225 22.41 -40.40 21.57
CA VAL A 225 22.46 -41.24 20.36
C VAL A 225 21.46 -40.73 19.32
N TRP A 226 21.96 -40.06 18.29
CA TRP A 226 21.16 -39.40 17.24
C TRP A 226 21.14 -40.12 15.88
N SER A 227 21.23 -41.45 15.91
CA SER A 227 21.19 -42.32 14.73
C SER A 227 20.03 -43.32 14.77
N TYR A 228 19.67 -43.84 13.60
CA TYR A 228 18.77 -44.98 13.44
C TYR A 228 19.41 -46.01 12.51
N THR A 229 19.04 -47.27 12.71
CA THR A 229 19.51 -48.38 11.89
C THR A 229 18.61 -48.53 10.66
N HIS A 230 19.20 -48.37 9.49
CA HIS A 230 18.54 -48.54 8.20
C HIS A 230 18.93 -49.89 7.60
N ILE A 231 17.93 -50.69 7.25
CA ILE A 231 18.09 -52.01 6.64
C ILE A 231 17.82 -51.85 5.14
N TYR A 232 18.74 -52.31 4.29
CA TYR A 232 18.57 -52.29 2.84
C TYR A 232 19.11 -53.57 2.18
N ASP A 233 18.51 -53.93 1.05
CA ASP A 233 18.95 -55.03 0.21
C ASP A 233 19.95 -54.54 -0.85
N ARG A 234 21.09 -55.24 -0.99
CA ARG A 234 21.94 -55.08 -2.17
C ARG A 234 21.25 -55.83 -3.31
N GLY A 235 20.91 -55.13 -4.39
CA GLY A 235 20.31 -55.69 -5.60
C GLY A 235 21.18 -56.69 -6.39
N ASP A 236 22.24 -57.23 -5.77
CA ASP A 236 23.30 -58.00 -6.43
C ASP A 236 23.31 -59.44 -5.90
N GLY A 237 22.22 -60.20 -6.09
CA GLY A 237 22.17 -61.67 -6.01
C GLY A 237 22.63 -62.40 -4.74
N TRP A 238 23.11 -61.69 -3.71
CA TRP A 238 23.55 -62.23 -2.43
C TRP A 238 22.48 -61.99 -1.37
N CYS A 239 21.91 -63.07 -0.87
CA CYS A 239 20.91 -63.07 0.19
C CYS A 239 21.53 -62.59 1.50
N GLY A 240 21.45 -61.29 1.79
CA GLY A 240 21.91 -60.72 3.06
C GLY A 240 21.43 -59.28 3.25
N THR A 241 20.60 -59.06 4.27
CA THR A 241 20.20 -57.72 4.73
C THR A 241 21.40 -57.03 5.38
N ASN A 242 21.80 -55.86 4.89
CA ASN A 242 22.84 -55.07 5.52
C ASN A 242 22.24 -53.94 6.37
N GLU A 243 22.87 -53.68 7.52
CA GLU A 243 22.47 -52.63 8.45
C GLU A 243 23.47 -51.47 8.40
N ILE A 244 22.99 -50.25 8.19
CA ILE A 244 23.79 -49.03 8.30
C ILE A 244 23.17 -48.08 9.32
N ASN A 245 24.00 -47.45 10.15
CA ASN A 245 23.55 -46.43 11.07
C ASN A 245 23.56 -45.07 10.38
N LEU A 246 22.39 -44.49 10.18
CA LEU A 246 22.19 -43.18 9.57
C LEU A 246 21.73 -42.17 10.61
N LYS A 247 21.96 -40.88 10.35
CA LYS A 247 21.46 -39.81 11.23
C LYS A 247 19.93 -39.77 11.22
N LEU A 248 19.31 -39.39 12.35
CA LEU A 248 17.85 -39.30 12.45
C LEU A 248 17.24 -38.33 11.43
N GLY A 249 17.88 -37.20 11.14
CA GLY A 249 17.45 -36.28 10.09
C GLY A 249 17.96 -36.62 8.69
N SER A 250 18.29 -37.89 8.41
CA SER A 250 18.70 -38.34 7.08
C SER A 250 17.50 -38.34 6.11
N PRO A 251 17.69 -38.00 4.82
CA PRO A 251 16.67 -38.14 3.79
C PRO A 251 16.22 -39.59 3.57
N MET A 252 17.05 -40.58 3.94
CA MET A 252 16.68 -42.00 3.87
C MET A 252 15.79 -42.43 5.03
N ASN A 253 15.69 -41.63 6.10
CA ASN A 253 14.76 -41.89 7.19
C ASN A 253 13.35 -41.42 6.77
N PRO A 254 12.34 -42.31 6.74
CA PRO A 254 10.95 -41.90 6.47
C PRO A 254 10.47 -40.77 7.39
N GLU A 255 10.90 -40.79 8.66
CA GLU A 255 10.53 -39.76 9.67
C GLU A 255 11.57 -38.64 9.79
N GLY A 256 12.59 -38.59 8.92
CA GLY A 256 13.71 -37.64 9.08
C GLY A 256 13.27 -36.18 9.09
N HIS A 257 12.19 -35.87 8.37
CA HIS A 257 11.57 -34.54 8.34
C HIS A 257 10.89 -34.18 9.68
N ILE A 258 10.26 -35.14 10.34
CA ILE A 258 9.63 -34.97 11.66
C ILE A 258 10.70 -34.70 12.71
N TRP A 259 11.79 -35.48 12.69
CA TRP A 259 12.93 -35.29 13.57
C TRP A 259 13.58 -33.92 13.38
N ALA A 260 13.82 -33.51 12.13
CA ALA A 260 14.37 -32.20 11.84
C ALA A 260 13.47 -31.05 12.29
N LEU A 261 12.15 -31.14 12.05
CA LEU A 261 11.19 -30.17 12.57
C LEU A 261 11.20 -30.09 14.09
N GLN A 262 11.24 -31.24 14.77
CA GLN A 262 11.28 -31.30 16.23
C GLN A 262 12.55 -30.65 16.80
N ILE A 263 13.71 -30.88 16.20
CA ILE A 263 14.98 -30.24 16.58
C ILE A 263 14.89 -28.73 16.43
N MET A 264 14.40 -28.24 15.29
CA MET A 264 14.25 -26.80 15.03
C MET A 264 13.25 -26.15 16.00
N ARG A 265 12.12 -26.82 16.31
CA ARG A 265 11.17 -26.35 17.33
C ARG A 265 11.80 -26.27 18.70
N ASN A 266 12.56 -27.31 19.08
CA ASN A 266 13.24 -27.34 20.36
C ASN A 266 14.22 -26.16 20.47
N ALA A 267 15.03 -25.94 19.42
CA ALA A 267 15.95 -24.80 19.33
C ALA A 267 15.22 -23.45 19.52
N ILE A 268 14.08 -23.23 18.86
CA ILE A 268 13.28 -22.01 19.05
C ILE A 268 12.70 -21.91 20.47
N SER A 269 12.30 -23.03 21.08
CA SER A 269 11.66 -23.03 22.39
C SER A 269 12.62 -22.88 23.57
N ARG A 270 13.88 -23.31 23.43
CA ARG A 270 14.84 -23.38 24.54
C ARG A 270 16.05 -22.46 24.39
N SER A 271 16.39 -22.04 23.16
CA SER A 271 17.52 -21.15 22.95
C SER A 271 17.18 -19.71 23.31
N ASP A 272 18.21 -18.99 23.73
CA ASP A 272 18.24 -17.53 23.91
C ASP A 272 18.95 -16.84 22.73
N ASP A 273 19.41 -17.62 21.74
CA ASP A 273 20.07 -17.13 20.53
C ASP A 273 19.07 -16.97 19.37
N ILE A 274 18.99 -15.76 18.82
CA ILE A 274 18.18 -15.42 17.64
C ILE A 274 18.66 -16.11 16.36
N TYR A 275 19.89 -16.65 16.35
CA TYR A 275 20.47 -17.43 15.25
C TYR A 275 20.28 -18.94 15.42
N CYS A 276 19.48 -19.41 16.38
CA CYS A 276 19.33 -20.84 16.73
C CYS A 276 18.94 -21.77 15.57
N ILE A 277 18.23 -21.27 14.56
CA ILE A 277 17.86 -22.03 13.34
C ILE A 277 18.63 -21.60 12.09
N SER A 278 19.69 -20.81 12.25
CA SER A 278 20.58 -20.47 11.14
C SER A 278 21.31 -21.72 10.65
N THR A 279 21.67 -21.75 9.37
CA THR A 279 22.38 -22.89 8.75
C THR A 279 23.63 -23.29 9.53
N SER A 280 24.41 -22.31 10.00
CA SER A 280 25.65 -22.56 10.74
C SER A 280 25.43 -23.20 12.10
N VAL A 281 24.29 -22.95 12.75
CA VAL A 281 23.98 -23.49 14.08
C VAL A 281 23.26 -24.84 13.96
N ILE A 282 22.22 -24.90 13.14
CA ILE A 282 21.36 -26.08 13.06
C ILE A 282 22.11 -27.29 12.46
N CYS A 283 23.01 -27.08 11.50
CA CYS A 283 23.81 -28.15 10.91
C CYS A 283 24.88 -28.73 11.87
N GLN A 284 25.13 -28.10 13.02
CA GLN A 284 26.02 -28.65 14.06
C GLN A 284 25.32 -29.72 14.90
N HIS A 285 23.99 -29.82 14.85
CA HIS A 285 23.27 -30.81 15.62
C HIS A 285 23.62 -32.24 15.14
N PRO A 286 23.98 -33.17 16.05
CA PRO A 286 24.46 -34.51 15.69
C PRO A 286 23.47 -35.31 14.84
N ALA A 287 22.18 -35.09 15.03
CA ALA A 287 21.09 -35.71 14.28
C ALA A 287 20.94 -35.23 12.82
N LEU A 288 21.60 -34.14 12.42
CA LEU A 288 21.42 -33.53 11.10
C LEU A 288 22.67 -33.65 10.25
N ASN A 289 22.50 -33.71 8.93
CA ASN A 289 23.61 -33.69 7.98
C ASN A 289 24.24 -32.30 7.92
N ALA A 290 25.55 -32.23 7.66
CA ALA A 290 26.29 -30.96 7.60
C ALA A 290 25.71 -29.97 6.56
N ARG A 291 25.04 -30.50 5.53
CA ARG A 291 24.41 -29.74 4.43
C ARG A 291 22.88 -29.81 4.42
N PHE A 292 22.26 -30.15 5.56
CA PHE A 292 20.81 -30.36 5.74
C PHE A 292 19.91 -29.19 5.28
N ILE A 293 20.41 -27.95 5.19
CA ILE A 293 19.60 -26.81 4.70
C ILE A 293 20.03 -26.36 3.30
N THR A 294 21.26 -26.67 2.90
CA THR A 294 21.88 -26.14 1.69
C THR A 294 21.70 -27.07 0.49
N GLU A 295 21.55 -28.38 0.71
CA GLU A 295 21.45 -29.38 -0.35
C GLU A 295 20.22 -30.27 -0.18
N SER A 296 19.33 -30.26 -1.18
CA SER A 296 18.10 -31.06 -1.17
C SER A 296 18.37 -32.56 -1.04
N SER A 297 19.46 -33.07 -1.60
CA SER A 297 19.87 -34.49 -1.50
C SER A 297 20.27 -34.92 -0.09
N GLN A 298 20.58 -33.96 0.80
CA GLN A 298 20.96 -34.19 2.19
C GLN A 298 19.83 -33.81 3.16
N THR A 299 18.68 -33.41 2.63
CA THR A 299 17.54 -32.90 3.38
C THR A 299 16.34 -33.84 3.23
N PRO A 300 15.74 -34.37 4.31
CA PRO A 300 14.48 -35.09 4.25
C PRO A 300 13.35 -34.13 3.87
N LEU A 301 13.02 -34.08 2.58
CA LEU A 301 11.96 -33.23 2.03
C LEU A 301 10.72 -34.01 1.63
N GLN A 302 10.84 -35.31 1.37
CA GLN A 302 9.75 -36.14 0.83
C GLN A 302 8.47 -36.02 1.66
N GLY A 303 8.54 -36.29 2.97
CA GLY A 303 7.36 -36.17 3.84
C GLY A 303 6.79 -34.75 3.93
N LEU A 304 7.62 -33.70 3.84
CA LEU A 304 7.10 -32.32 3.78
C LEU A 304 6.42 -32.02 2.44
N ASN A 305 6.97 -32.53 1.35
CA ASN A 305 6.43 -32.34 0.01
C ASN A 305 5.05 -33.01 -0.15
N GLU A 306 4.85 -34.19 0.45
CA GLU A 306 3.58 -34.93 0.43
C GLU A 306 2.48 -34.20 1.21
N TRP A 307 2.83 -33.52 2.30
CA TRP A 307 1.89 -32.78 3.14
C TRP A 307 1.73 -31.30 2.75
N CYS A 308 2.58 -30.78 1.85
CA CYS A 308 2.54 -29.38 1.47
C CYS A 308 1.31 -29.10 0.61
N SER A 309 0.59 -28.05 0.98
CA SER A 309 -0.62 -27.62 0.27
C SER A 309 -0.34 -26.80 -0.99
N LEU A 310 0.92 -26.47 -1.30
CA LEU A 310 1.31 -25.86 -2.58
C LEU A 310 1.24 -26.89 -3.71
N ASP A 311 1.04 -26.43 -4.94
CA ASP A 311 1.13 -27.33 -6.09
C ASP A 311 2.59 -27.74 -6.39
N LYS A 312 2.78 -28.76 -7.24
CA LYS A 312 4.12 -29.29 -7.56
C LYS A 312 5.03 -28.24 -8.22
N ALA A 313 4.49 -27.33 -9.02
CA ALA A 313 5.26 -26.30 -9.71
C ALA A 313 5.73 -25.22 -8.73
N GLN A 314 4.85 -24.80 -7.82
CA GLN A 314 5.14 -23.87 -6.72
C GLN A 314 6.16 -24.44 -5.75
N LEU A 315 5.99 -25.71 -5.38
CA LEU A 315 6.88 -26.40 -4.46
C LEU A 315 8.30 -26.51 -5.00
N ALA A 316 8.46 -26.77 -6.31
CA ALA A 316 9.76 -26.83 -6.98
C ALA A 316 10.56 -25.50 -6.92
N LEU A 317 9.88 -24.37 -6.71
CA LEU A 317 10.51 -23.06 -6.56
C LEU A 317 11.06 -22.82 -5.14
N LEU A 318 10.56 -23.55 -4.14
CA LEU A 318 10.96 -23.35 -2.75
C LEU A 318 12.32 -23.99 -2.45
N LYS A 319 13.14 -23.25 -1.71
CA LYS A 319 14.37 -23.81 -1.12
C LYS A 319 14.04 -24.61 0.14
N PRO A 320 14.87 -25.61 0.51
CA PRO A 320 14.64 -26.44 1.69
C PRO A 320 14.33 -25.64 2.97
N TYR A 321 15.12 -24.60 3.25
CA TYR A 321 14.90 -23.75 4.43
C TYR A 321 13.54 -23.04 4.45
N GLN A 322 13.01 -22.68 3.28
CA GLN A 322 11.71 -21.99 3.17
C GLN A 322 10.58 -22.95 3.47
N LEU A 323 10.69 -24.20 2.99
CA LEU A 323 9.72 -25.24 3.29
C LEU A 323 9.70 -25.58 4.78
N TYR A 324 10.87 -25.77 5.40
CA TYR A 324 10.95 -25.98 6.85
C TYR A 324 10.39 -24.79 7.65
N ALA A 325 10.75 -23.54 7.29
CA ALA A 325 10.20 -22.36 7.95
C ALA A 325 8.65 -22.33 7.88
N ARG A 326 8.09 -22.71 6.73
CA ARG A 326 6.64 -22.78 6.49
C ARG A 326 5.94 -23.78 7.42
N PHE A 327 6.46 -25.01 7.54
CA PHE A 327 5.93 -26.04 8.45
C PHE A 327 6.21 -25.75 9.94
N LEU A 328 7.23 -24.94 10.26
CA LEU A 328 7.47 -24.45 11.61
C LEU A 328 6.53 -23.32 12.02
N GLY A 329 5.85 -22.67 11.07
CA GLY A 329 5.09 -21.45 11.32
C GLY A 329 5.98 -20.20 11.47
N VAL A 330 7.23 -20.27 11.02
CA VAL A 330 8.15 -19.12 11.01
C VAL A 330 7.93 -18.33 9.73
N LEU A 331 7.39 -17.11 9.87
CA LEU A 331 7.07 -16.25 8.73
C LEU A 331 8.34 -15.82 7.99
N THR A 332 8.30 -15.86 6.66
CA THR A 332 9.29 -15.23 5.79
C THR A 332 8.89 -13.78 5.48
N VAL A 333 9.81 -13.02 4.91
CA VAL A 333 9.54 -11.64 4.43
C VAL A 333 8.47 -11.58 3.34
N THR A 334 8.23 -12.68 2.62
CA THR A 334 7.15 -12.80 1.63
C THR A 334 5.80 -13.01 2.32
N ASP A 335 5.74 -13.89 3.32
CA ASP A 335 4.53 -14.10 4.13
C ASP A 335 4.07 -12.80 4.80
N MET A 336 5.02 -12.05 5.38
CA MET A 336 4.75 -10.75 5.99
C MET A 336 4.24 -9.73 4.97
N ALA A 337 4.79 -9.71 3.75
CA ALA A 337 4.33 -8.80 2.71
C ALA A 337 2.91 -9.15 2.22
N VAL A 338 2.58 -10.44 2.11
CA VAL A 338 1.23 -10.91 1.77
C VAL A 338 0.23 -10.51 2.85
N ALA A 339 0.56 -10.72 4.13
CA ALA A 339 -0.29 -10.28 5.23
C ALA A 339 -0.54 -8.76 5.21
N VAL A 340 0.49 -7.94 4.98
CA VAL A 340 0.34 -6.48 4.84
C VAL A 340 -0.56 -6.13 3.65
N ALA A 341 -0.43 -6.83 2.51
CA ALA A 341 -1.29 -6.59 1.35
C ALA A 341 -2.76 -6.90 1.64
N ILE A 342 -3.07 -8.00 2.34
CA ILE A 342 -4.44 -8.34 2.75
C ILE A 342 -4.99 -7.26 3.68
N LEU A 343 -4.22 -6.88 4.71
CA LEU A 343 -4.64 -5.86 5.66
C LEU A 343 -4.87 -4.49 5.00
N LEU A 344 -4.13 -4.14 3.95
CA LEU A 344 -4.34 -2.91 3.17
C LEU A 344 -5.55 -2.97 2.25
N GLN A 345 -5.90 -4.14 1.69
CA GLN A 345 -7.15 -4.30 0.93
C GLN A 345 -8.37 -4.08 1.84
N GLU A 346 -8.33 -4.64 3.04
CA GLU A 346 -9.45 -4.57 4.00
C GLU A 346 -9.52 -3.22 4.73
N HIS A 347 -8.37 -2.73 5.20
CA HIS A 347 -8.24 -1.55 6.06
C HIS A 347 -7.27 -0.54 5.45
N PRO A 348 -7.62 0.10 4.32
CA PRO A 348 -6.77 1.08 3.65
C PRO A 348 -6.62 2.38 4.43
N ASN A 349 -7.28 2.54 5.57
CA ASN A 349 -7.06 3.63 6.51
C ASN A 349 -5.64 3.58 7.12
N PHE A 350 -5.07 2.40 7.32
CA PHE A 350 -3.70 2.20 7.80
C PHE A 350 -2.66 2.34 6.70
N THR A 351 -1.54 3.02 6.97
CA THR A 351 -0.46 3.14 5.98
C THR A 351 0.41 1.88 6.02
N PRO A 352 1.08 1.52 4.91
CA PRO A 352 1.94 0.34 4.88
C PRO A 352 3.01 0.37 5.97
N GLU A 353 3.58 1.55 6.24
CA GLU A 353 4.60 1.72 7.29
C GLU A 353 4.02 1.57 8.69
N ALA A 354 2.77 2.02 8.90
CA ALA A 354 2.08 1.88 10.17
C ALA A 354 1.79 0.40 10.46
N LEU A 355 1.27 -0.34 9.48
CA LEU A 355 1.07 -1.79 9.61
C LEU A 355 2.38 -2.52 9.85
N ALA A 356 3.42 -2.24 9.04
CA ALA A 356 4.70 -2.92 9.17
C ALA A 356 5.34 -2.72 10.55
N SER A 357 5.14 -1.55 11.17
CA SER A 357 5.66 -1.23 12.51
C SER A 357 4.64 -1.42 13.64
N ALA A 358 3.52 -2.12 13.38
CA ALA A 358 2.51 -2.39 14.39
C ALA A 358 3.09 -3.21 15.55
N GLU A 359 2.86 -2.76 16.77
CA GLU A 359 3.28 -3.41 18.00
C GLU A 359 2.07 -3.98 18.74
N LEU A 360 2.25 -5.16 19.33
CA LEU A 360 1.33 -5.77 20.29
C LEU A 360 1.63 -5.16 21.67
N SER A 361 0.81 -4.21 22.11
CA SER A 361 0.77 -3.81 23.52
C SER A 361 -0.12 -4.78 24.29
N ILE A 362 0.41 -5.30 25.40
CA ILE A 362 -0.34 -6.09 26.40
C ILE A 362 -0.51 -5.15 27.60
N SER A 363 -1.74 -4.81 27.96
CA SER A 363 -2.05 -4.29 29.29
C SER A 363 -3.15 -5.19 29.84
N GLU A 364 -2.86 -5.82 30.99
CA GLU A 364 -3.78 -6.74 31.71
C GLU A 364 -4.05 -8.09 31.01
N GLY A 365 -3.01 -8.78 30.56
CA GLY A 365 -3.13 -10.17 30.10
C GLY A 365 -3.78 -10.34 28.73
N GLU A 366 -4.40 -9.29 28.21
CA GLU A 366 -4.94 -9.23 26.86
C GLU A 366 -4.13 -8.26 26.01
N TYR A 367 -3.88 -8.67 24.77
CA TYR A 367 -3.42 -7.75 23.74
C TYR A 367 -4.44 -6.59 23.65
N TYR A 368 -4.10 -5.42 23.13
CA TYR A 368 -5.08 -4.36 22.79
C TYR A 368 -6.10 -4.78 21.68
N PHE A 369 -6.61 -6.01 21.72
CA PHE A 369 -7.99 -6.36 21.44
C PHE A 369 -8.73 -6.23 22.78
N SER A 370 -9.64 -5.27 22.94
CA SER A 370 -10.62 -5.42 24.02
C SER A 370 -11.46 -6.66 23.71
N ILE A 371 -11.15 -7.79 24.35
CA ILE A 371 -12.06 -8.95 24.45
C ILE A 371 -12.85 -8.68 25.74
N GLY A 372 -14.06 -8.17 25.58
CA GLY A 372 -15.09 -8.34 26.61
C GLY A 372 -15.50 -9.80 26.59
N GLY A 373 -15.67 -10.38 27.78
CA GLY A 373 -15.77 -11.82 28.04
C GLY A 373 -16.85 -12.58 27.29
N ASP A 374 -16.76 -13.90 27.49
CA ASP A 374 -17.61 -14.97 26.99
C ASP A 374 -19.06 -14.56 26.66
N ASP A 375 -19.47 -14.94 25.45
CA ASP A 375 -20.78 -14.82 24.78
C ASP A 375 -21.01 -13.59 23.85
N ASP A 376 -21.01 -13.94 22.54
CA ASP A 376 -21.48 -13.24 21.34
C ASP A 376 -20.77 -11.98 20.76
N GLU A 377 -20.24 -12.16 19.54
CA GLU A 377 -19.90 -11.18 18.49
C GLU A 377 -19.33 -9.79 18.87
N VAL A 378 -18.23 -9.72 19.61
CA VAL A 378 -17.53 -8.43 19.81
C VAL A 378 -16.53 -8.11 18.67
N SER A 379 -16.76 -6.94 18.06
CA SER A 379 -15.94 -6.30 17.03
C SER A 379 -14.51 -6.00 17.52
N GLN A 380 -13.51 -6.78 17.09
CA GLN A 380 -12.10 -6.51 17.42
C GLN A 380 -11.61 -5.18 16.83
N ILE A 381 -11.25 -4.21 17.69
CA ILE A 381 -10.65 -2.94 17.28
C ILE A 381 -9.14 -3.12 17.17
N PHE A 382 -8.58 -2.87 15.99
CA PHE A 382 -7.15 -2.85 15.77
C PHE A 382 -6.60 -1.43 15.84
N VAL A 383 -5.59 -1.23 16.68
CA VAL A 383 -4.96 0.07 16.92
C VAL A 383 -3.55 0.06 16.37
N VAL A 384 -3.22 1.07 15.55
CA VAL A 384 -1.88 1.23 14.99
C VAL A 384 -1.38 2.64 15.24
N GLU A 385 -0.19 2.73 15.82
CA GLU A 385 0.49 4.00 16.00
C GLU A 385 1.21 4.43 14.72
N LYS A 386 0.92 5.64 14.25
CA LYS A 386 1.61 6.26 13.14
C LYS A 386 2.78 7.08 13.68
N LYS A 387 3.94 6.45 13.87
CA LYS A 387 5.14 7.07 14.47
C LYS A 387 5.51 8.43 13.85
N ARG A 388 5.35 8.58 12.52
CA ARG A 388 5.63 9.85 11.81
C ARG A 388 4.67 11.01 12.16
N ALA A 389 3.44 10.71 12.56
CA ALA A 389 2.40 11.70 12.86
C ALA A 389 2.03 11.74 14.34
N ARG A 390 2.61 10.87 15.18
CA ARG A 390 2.29 10.70 16.60
C ARG A 390 0.78 10.57 16.86
N GLU A 391 0.10 9.84 15.97
CA GLU A 391 -1.35 9.68 15.94
C GLU A 391 -1.69 8.18 15.98
N LYS A 392 -2.69 7.79 16.79
CA LYS A 392 -3.23 6.43 16.79
C LYS A 392 -4.39 6.33 15.83
N LYS A 393 -4.39 5.31 14.98
CA LYS A 393 -5.51 4.96 14.10
C LYS A 393 -6.21 3.71 14.60
N TYR A 394 -7.52 3.70 14.43
CA TYR A 394 -8.41 2.64 14.88
C TYR A 394 -9.16 2.07 13.66
N ALA A 395 -9.39 0.76 13.64
CA ALA A 395 -10.29 0.11 12.70
C ALA A 395 -11.01 -1.06 13.37
N ILE A 396 -12.30 -1.22 13.09
CA ILE A 396 -13.02 -2.45 13.41
C ILE A 396 -12.63 -3.48 12.36
N LEU A 397 -12.04 -4.60 12.80
CA LEU A 397 -11.52 -5.62 11.89
C LEU A 397 -12.64 -6.39 11.19
N THR A 398 -12.61 -6.38 9.86
CA THR A 398 -13.35 -7.31 9.02
C THR A 398 -13.00 -8.76 9.36
N HIS A 399 -13.90 -9.70 9.09
CA HIS A 399 -13.69 -11.12 9.34
C HIS A 399 -12.39 -11.65 8.69
N ARG A 400 -12.09 -11.20 7.46
CA ARG A 400 -10.87 -11.56 6.73
C ARG A 400 -9.60 -11.04 7.43
N ALA A 401 -9.57 -9.76 7.80
CA ALA A 401 -8.43 -9.18 8.52
C ALA A 401 -8.22 -9.83 9.90
N ARG A 402 -9.32 -10.09 10.62
CA ARG A 402 -9.32 -10.78 11.93
C ARG A 402 -8.64 -12.14 11.85
N ARG A 403 -8.99 -12.95 10.85
CA ARG A 403 -8.38 -14.27 10.64
C ARG A 403 -6.88 -14.18 10.40
N VAL A 404 -6.44 -13.22 9.58
CA VAL A 404 -5.00 -12.99 9.30
C VAL A 404 -4.26 -12.61 10.58
N ILE A 405 -4.76 -11.62 11.33
CA ILE A 405 -4.11 -11.15 12.56
C ILE A 405 -4.08 -12.23 13.64
N THR A 406 -5.18 -12.96 13.82
CA THR A 406 -5.23 -14.09 14.78
C THR A 406 -4.18 -15.15 14.45
N HIS A 407 -4.02 -15.49 13.17
CA HIS A 407 -2.97 -16.41 12.74
C HIS A 407 -1.57 -15.84 12.91
N LEU A 408 -1.34 -14.54 12.62
CA LEU A 408 -0.06 -13.88 12.87
C LEU A 408 0.35 -13.97 14.34
N VAL A 409 -0.57 -13.66 15.26
CA VAL A 409 -0.30 -13.73 16.70
C VAL A 409 0.06 -15.16 17.11
N ARG A 410 -0.71 -16.15 16.66
CA ARG A 410 -0.46 -17.58 16.96
C ARG A 410 0.88 -18.07 16.40
N CYS A 411 1.17 -17.84 15.12
CA CYS A 411 2.40 -18.30 14.47
C CYS A 411 3.65 -17.60 15.01
N THR A 412 3.54 -16.32 15.40
CA THR A 412 4.68 -15.56 15.93
C THR A 412 4.97 -15.81 17.41
N ALA A 413 4.08 -16.48 18.15
CA ALA A 413 4.24 -16.70 19.59
C ALA A 413 5.57 -17.40 19.97
N PRO A 414 6.00 -18.50 19.31
CA PRO A 414 7.28 -19.14 19.66
C PRO A 414 8.49 -18.23 19.45
N VAL A 415 8.50 -17.47 18.35
CA VAL A 415 9.57 -16.51 18.04
C VAL A 415 9.55 -15.35 19.05
N ARG A 416 8.35 -14.93 19.48
CA ARG A 416 8.17 -13.88 20.48
C ARG A 416 8.75 -14.27 21.83
N GLU A 417 8.48 -15.49 22.28
CA GLU A 417 9.05 -16.02 23.53
C GLU A 417 10.58 -16.14 23.44
N LEU A 418 11.12 -16.59 22.31
CA LEU A 418 12.56 -16.58 22.08
C LEU A 418 13.15 -15.16 22.20
N LEU A 419 12.53 -14.16 21.57
CA LEU A 419 13.01 -12.79 21.64
C LEU A 419 12.92 -12.20 23.05
N LYS A 420 11.92 -12.60 23.86
CA LYS A 420 11.82 -12.21 25.27
C LYS A 420 12.99 -12.78 26.07
N ARG A 421 13.27 -14.08 25.93
CA ARG A 421 14.40 -14.72 26.63
C ARG A 421 15.75 -14.13 26.20
N ALA A 422 15.90 -13.83 24.91
CA ALA A 422 17.06 -13.12 24.35
C ALA A 422 17.17 -11.64 24.77
N GLY A 423 16.23 -11.10 25.56
CA GLY A 423 16.21 -9.69 25.99
C GLY A 423 15.95 -8.67 24.88
N SER A 424 15.45 -9.10 23.72
CA SER A 424 15.25 -8.25 22.54
C SER A 424 13.91 -7.53 22.55
N LYS A 425 13.93 -6.19 22.53
CA LYS A 425 12.72 -5.34 22.45
C LYS A 425 11.86 -5.59 21.20
N LEU A 426 12.38 -6.30 20.20
CA LEU A 426 11.65 -6.65 18.98
C LEU A 426 10.47 -7.60 19.23
N HIS A 427 10.42 -8.27 20.39
CA HIS A 427 9.31 -9.14 20.78
C HIS A 427 7.94 -8.44 20.83
N LYS A 428 7.87 -7.11 20.68
CA LYS A 428 6.62 -6.34 20.68
C LYS A 428 5.98 -6.28 19.29
N PHE A 429 6.71 -6.45 18.19
CA PHE A 429 6.15 -6.26 16.85
C PHE A 429 5.14 -7.36 16.47
N LEU A 430 4.10 -7.01 15.71
CA LEU A 430 3.13 -7.95 15.16
C LEU A 430 3.81 -8.94 14.20
N PHE A 431 4.67 -8.43 13.32
CA PHE A 431 5.39 -9.23 12.33
C PHE A 431 6.75 -9.70 12.86
N LEU A 432 6.87 -11.01 13.11
CA LEU A 432 8.10 -11.67 13.54
C LEU A 432 8.35 -12.92 12.68
N GLY A 433 9.60 -13.25 12.42
CA GLY A 433 9.94 -14.45 11.66
C GLY A 433 11.39 -14.44 11.18
N LEU A 434 11.67 -15.12 10.07
CA LEU A 434 12.99 -15.18 9.48
C LEU A 434 13.31 -13.88 8.74
N THR A 435 14.31 -13.18 9.21
CA THR A 435 14.76 -11.89 8.69
C THR A 435 16.27 -11.89 8.42
N ARG A 436 16.75 -10.83 7.78
CA ARG A 436 18.17 -10.56 7.55
C ARG A 436 18.45 -9.09 7.81
N SER A 437 19.48 -8.79 8.61
CA SER A 437 19.94 -7.42 8.85
C SER A 437 21.40 -7.27 8.40
N GLY A 438 21.61 -6.37 7.43
CA GLY A 438 22.95 -6.05 6.93
C GLY A 438 23.77 -7.25 6.46
N LYS A 439 25.00 -7.35 6.96
CA LYS A 439 25.93 -8.46 6.68
C LYS A 439 25.72 -9.67 7.59
N ALA A 440 24.92 -9.56 8.64
CA ALA A 440 24.60 -10.69 9.50
C ALA A 440 23.76 -11.73 8.74
N GLY A 441 23.93 -12.99 9.13
CA GLY A 441 23.17 -14.10 8.56
C GLY A 441 21.65 -14.01 8.83
N PRO A 442 20.87 -14.95 8.27
CA PRO A 442 19.45 -15.04 8.58
C PRO A 442 19.25 -15.33 10.09
N HIS A 443 18.31 -14.63 10.71
CA HIS A 443 17.96 -14.77 12.12
C HIS A 443 16.47 -14.55 12.36
N LEU A 444 16.01 -14.92 13.54
CA LEU A 444 14.64 -14.71 13.99
C LEU A 444 14.47 -13.29 14.54
N GLY A 445 13.46 -12.57 14.08
CA GLY A 445 13.22 -11.20 14.52
C GLY A 445 12.20 -10.44 13.66
N HIS A 446 12.18 -9.12 13.87
CA HIS A 446 11.43 -8.18 13.04
C HIS A 446 12.33 -7.65 11.89
N PRO A 447 11.89 -7.66 10.63
CA PRO A 447 12.66 -7.07 9.55
C PRO A 447 12.72 -5.55 9.65
N PRO A 448 13.82 -4.90 9.21
CA PRO A 448 13.93 -3.44 9.27
C PRO A 448 12.89 -2.74 8.39
N ASN A 449 12.43 -3.41 7.32
CA ASN A 449 11.35 -2.96 6.45
C ASN A 449 10.66 -4.18 5.83
N ILE A 450 9.34 -4.10 5.65
CA ILE A 450 8.57 -5.06 4.84
C ILE A 450 8.36 -4.41 3.47
N PHE A 451 8.95 -4.99 2.42
CA PHE A 451 8.93 -4.41 1.07
C PHE A 451 7.89 -5.09 0.18
N ALA A 452 7.12 -4.28 -0.55
CA ALA A 452 6.20 -4.78 -1.58
C ALA A 452 6.91 -5.50 -2.75
N LEU A 453 8.23 -5.33 -2.90
CA LEU A 453 9.02 -6.11 -3.86
C LEU A 453 8.88 -7.62 -3.63
N ASN A 454 8.60 -8.07 -2.40
CA ASN A 454 8.35 -9.49 -2.12
C ASN A 454 7.04 -10.00 -2.75
N LEU A 455 6.20 -9.12 -3.32
CA LEU A 455 5.02 -9.49 -4.08
C LEU A 455 5.31 -9.74 -5.58
N HIS A 456 6.32 -9.09 -6.16
CA HIS A 456 6.46 -9.00 -7.63
C HIS A 456 7.90 -9.05 -8.19
N ARG A 457 8.93 -9.21 -7.36
CA ARG A 457 10.32 -9.17 -7.83
C ARG A 457 10.65 -10.44 -8.61
N LYS A 458 11.27 -10.27 -9.79
CA LYS A 458 11.73 -11.38 -10.67
C LYS A 458 12.90 -12.22 -10.12
N SER A 459 13.44 -11.90 -8.94
CA SER A 459 14.60 -12.61 -8.37
C SER A 459 14.25 -13.19 -7.00
N GLY A 460 14.50 -14.49 -6.82
CA GLY A 460 14.11 -15.24 -5.62
C GLY A 460 12.62 -15.61 -5.63
N VAL A 461 12.17 -16.29 -4.57
CA VAL A 461 10.77 -16.69 -4.43
C VAL A 461 9.95 -15.51 -3.90
N THR A 462 9.05 -15.00 -4.72
CA THR A 462 8.05 -13.97 -4.40
C THR A 462 6.64 -14.47 -4.70
N LEU A 463 5.62 -13.68 -4.32
CA LEU A 463 4.23 -14.05 -4.61
C LEU A 463 4.00 -14.23 -6.13
N SER A 464 4.46 -13.31 -6.98
CA SER A 464 4.27 -13.42 -8.44
C SER A 464 5.00 -14.61 -9.07
N THR A 465 6.12 -15.06 -8.49
CA THR A 465 6.78 -16.29 -8.98
C THR A 465 6.01 -17.55 -8.62
N LEU A 466 5.32 -17.56 -7.47
CA LEU A 466 4.46 -18.67 -7.06
C LEU A 466 3.09 -18.62 -7.77
N TYR A 467 2.64 -17.44 -8.19
CA TYR A 467 1.37 -17.23 -8.87
C TYR A 467 1.57 -16.43 -10.16
N PRO A 468 2.00 -17.08 -11.25
CA PRO A 468 2.17 -16.44 -12.55
C PRO A 468 0.91 -15.76 -13.09
N ALA A 469 -0.27 -16.20 -12.61
CA ALA A 469 -1.56 -15.57 -12.90
C ALA A 469 -1.60 -14.07 -12.56
N LEU A 470 -0.81 -13.62 -11.56
CA LEU A 470 -0.69 -12.19 -11.25
C LEU A 470 -0.07 -11.43 -12.44
N GLU A 471 1.03 -11.91 -13.00
CA GLU A 471 1.68 -11.26 -14.15
C GLU A 471 0.78 -11.33 -15.40
N ALA A 472 0.09 -12.47 -15.62
CA ALA A 472 -0.89 -12.62 -16.69
C ALA A 472 -2.08 -11.64 -16.56
N GLY A 473 -2.53 -11.36 -15.34
CA GLY A 473 -3.55 -10.34 -15.04
C GLY A 473 -3.05 -8.90 -15.07
N GLY A 474 -1.78 -8.68 -15.43
CA GLY A 474 -1.16 -7.37 -15.48
C GLY A 474 -0.73 -6.82 -14.12
N LEU A 475 -0.58 -7.65 -13.08
CA LEU A 475 -0.01 -7.30 -11.78
C LEU A 475 1.47 -7.70 -11.73
N MET A 476 2.33 -6.78 -12.11
CA MET A 476 3.77 -6.98 -12.27
C MET A 476 4.60 -5.90 -11.57
N LYS A 477 5.91 -5.93 -11.80
CA LYS A 477 6.82 -4.89 -11.28
C LYS A 477 6.40 -3.52 -11.78
N GLY A 478 6.21 -2.61 -10.84
CA GLY A 478 5.83 -1.23 -11.11
C GLY A 478 4.38 -0.95 -10.75
N ASN A 479 3.45 -1.91 -10.88
CA ASN A 479 2.03 -1.70 -10.59
C ASN A 479 1.46 -2.51 -9.41
N LEU A 480 2.16 -3.53 -8.92
CA LEU A 480 1.83 -4.22 -7.66
C LEU A 480 2.66 -3.67 -6.49
N ASP A 481 2.17 -2.65 -5.78
CA ASP A 481 2.83 -2.07 -4.60
C ASP A 481 1.78 -1.75 -3.51
N PHE A 482 2.18 -1.72 -2.25
CA PHE A 482 1.31 -1.41 -1.11
C PHE A 482 0.60 -0.06 -1.25
N LYS A 483 1.30 0.95 -1.77
CA LYS A 483 0.69 2.27 -2.04
C LYS A 483 -0.40 2.18 -3.09
N ARG A 484 -0.21 1.34 -4.12
CA ARG A 484 -1.16 1.16 -5.21
C ARG A 484 -2.37 0.33 -4.79
N ILE A 485 -2.17 -0.72 -3.99
CA ILE A 485 -3.25 -1.49 -3.36
C ILE A 485 -4.16 -0.55 -2.57
N ARG A 486 -3.57 0.27 -1.68
CA ARG A 486 -4.30 1.25 -0.89
C ARG A 486 -4.99 2.30 -1.76
N CYS A 487 -4.33 2.77 -2.82
CA CYS A 487 -4.88 3.75 -3.75
C CYS A 487 -6.09 3.20 -4.50
N THR A 488 -5.99 1.97 -5.00
CA THR A 488 -7.10 1.26 -5.65
C THR A 488 -8.32 1.16 -4.73
N GLN A 489 -8.17 0.86 -3.44
CA GLN A 489 -9.33 0.86 -2.53
C GLN A 489 -9.99 2.24 -2.44
N GLY A 490 -9.20 3.32 -2.45
CA GLY A 490 -9.74 4.68 -2.44
C GLY A 490 -10.48 5.05 -3.74
N VAL A 491 -9.95 4.64 -4.89
CA VAL A 491 -10.58 4.88 -6.19
C VAL A 491 -11.83 4.02 -6.37
N LEU A 492 -11.83 2.77 -5.91
CA LEU A 492 -13.02 1.91 -5.93
C LEU A 492 -14.13 2.46 -5.02
N GLU A 493 -13.80 2.94 -3.81
CA GLU A 493 -14.77 3.62 -2.93
C GLU A 493 -15.36 4.88 -3.60
N TRP A 494 -14.54 5.58 -4.40
CA TRP A 494 -15.02 6.71 -5.19
C TRP A 494 -15.98 6.27 -6.29
N PHE A 495 -15.68 5.22 -7.05
CA PHE A 495 -16.61 4.67 -8.04
C PHE A 495 -17.92 4.17 -7.37
N ASP A 496 -17.83 3.52 -6.21
CA ASP A 496 -18.99 2.98 -5.50
C ASP A 496 -19.93 4.07 -4.95
N LYS A 497 -19.39 5.23 -4.54
CA LYS A 497 -20.17 6.25 -3.79
C LYS A 497 -20.18 7.64 -4.41
N GLY A 498 -19.36 7.90 -5.43
CA GLY A 498 -19.21 9.21 -6.08
C GLY A 498 -18.72 10.35 -5.17
N SER A 499 -18.20 10.05 -3.96
CA SER A 499 -17.94 11.08 -2.95
C SER A 499 -16.51 11.04 -2.42
N ILE A 500 -15.79 12.16 -2.61
CA ILE A 500 -14.43 12.36 -2.08
C ILE A 500 -14.43 12.27 -0.54
N ARG A 501 -15.52 12.65 0.13
CA ARG A 501 -15.66 12.52 1.59
C ARG A 501 -15.70 11.05 2.04
N ASN A 502 -16.31 10.16 1.26
CA ASN A 502 -16.30 8.72 1.58
C ASN A 502 -14.90 8.15 1.42
N VAL A 503 -14.20 8.51 0.34
CA VAL A 503 -12.78 8.14 0.14
C VAL A 503 -11.91 8.66 1.28
N GLN A 504 -12.15 9.89 1.74
CA GLN A 504 -11.46 10.47 2.90
C GLN A 504 -11.63 9.63 4.15
N ARG A 505 -12.86 9.22 4.47
CA ARG A 505 -13.15 8.35 5.62
C ARG A 505 -12.49 6.98 5.45
N LYS A 506 -12.64 6.36 4.26
CA LYS A 506 -12.06 5.05 3.93
C LYS A 506 -10.55 5.01 4.07
N LEU A 507 -9.84 6.03 3.58
CA LEU A 507 -8.38 6.13 3.65
C LEU A 507 -7.87 6.78 4.95
N GLY A 508 -8.72 7.43 5.73
CA GLY A 508 -8.33 8.19 6.92
C GLY A 508 -7.25 9.25 6.62
N ASN A 509 -7.39 9.98 5.52
CA ASN A 509 -6.51 11.09 5.13
C ASN A 509 -7.31 12.41 5.12
N SER A 510 -6.65 13.55 4.92
CA SER A 510 -7.37 14.81 4.71
C SER A 510 -7.94 14.89 3.29
N TYR A 511 -9.01 15.67 3.12
CA TYR A 511 -9.65 15.92 1.83
C TYR A 511 -8.65 16.33 0.73
N ARG A 512 -7.77 17.30 1.03
CA ARG A 512 -6.73 17.77 0.11
C ARG A 512 -5.77 16.65 -0.30
N VAL A 513 -5.38 15.80 0.65
CA VAL A 513 -4.47 14.68 0.36
C VAL A 513 -5.13 13.66 -0.54
N VAL A 514 -6.42 13.34 -0.33
CA VAL A 514 -7.17 12.41 -1.19
C VAL A 514 -7.20 12.89 -2.64
N ILE A 515 -7.59 14.14 -2.87
CA ILE A 515 -7.67 14.69 -4.23
C ILE A 515 -6.30 14.71 -4.90
N SER A 516 -5.27 15.23 -4.23
CA SER A 516 -3.96 15.40 -4.88
C SER A 516 -3.19 14.08 -5.06
N HIS A 517 -3.44 13.08 -4.20
CA HIS A 517 -2.60 11.88 -4.13
C HIS A 517 -3.27 10.58 -4.55
N TYR A 518 -4.59 10.45 -4.39
CA TYR A 518 -5.28 9.17 -4.49
C TYR A 518 -6.25 9.07 -5.67
N ILE A 519 -6.94 10.15 -6.03
CA ILE A 519 -7.84 10.13 -7.19
C ILE A 519 -7.12 10.79 -8.37
N PRO A 520 -6.88 10.09 -9.49
CA PRO A 520 -6.26 10.68 -10.66
C PRO A 520 -7.10 11.86 -11.20
N GLU A 521 -6.44 12.94 -11.59
CA GLU A 521 -7.11 14.14 -12.10
C GLU A 521 -7.94 13.85 -13.36
N VAL A 522 -7.42 13.01 -14.26
CA VAL A 522 -8.12 12.58 -15.48
C VAL A 522 -9.44 11.87 -15.16
N VAL A 523 -9.48 11.06 -14.10
CA VAL A 523 -10.69 10.36 -13.65
C VAL A 523 -11.72 11.37 -13.11
N LEU A 524 -11.28 12.40 -12.39
CA LEU A 524 -12.17 13.46 -11.91
C LEU A 524 -12.74 14.30 -13.06
N HIS A 525 -11.91 14.65 -14.06
CA HIS A 525 -12.37 15.42 -15.23
C HIS A 525 -13.37 14.62 -16.06
N ALA A 526 -13.04 13.38 -16.43
CA ALA A 526 -13.95 12.51 -17.19
C ALA A 526 -15.29 12.30 -16.47
N TRP A 527 -15.27 12.16 -15.14
CA TRP A 527 -16.49 12.04 -14.35
C TRP A 527 -17.28 13.34 -14.28
N SER A 528 -16.61 14.48 -14.13
CA SER A 528 -17.27 15.79 -14.16
C SER A 528 -17.95 16.03 -15.50
N GLU A 529 -17.28 15.70 -16.60
CA GLU A 529 -17.86 15.77 -17.95
C GLU A 529 -19.08 14.85 -18.10
N ARG A 530 -18.98 13.60 -17.63
CA ARG A 530 -20.12 12.65 -17.62
C ARG A 530 -21.32 13.22 -16.87
N ILE A 531 -21.11 13.83 -15.69
CA ILE A 531 -22.19 14.47 -14.92
C ILE A 531 -22.82 15.62 -15.70
N VAL A 532 -22.00 16.51 -16.27
CA VAL A 532 -22.50 17.66 -17.03
C VAL A 532 -23.32 17.20 -18.24
N ARG A 533 -22.83 16.19 -18.98
CA ARG A 533 -23.53 15.62 -20.14
C ARG A 533 -24.86 14.98 -19.75
N ILE A 534 -24.89 14.19 -18.67
CA ILE A 534 -26.14 13.59 -18.17
C ILE A 534 -27.14 14.68 -17.75
N PHE A 535 -26.67 15.75 -17.09
CA PHE A 535 -27.51 16.87 -16.68
C PHE A 535 -28.09 17.62 -17.88
N GLN A 536 -27.27 17.95 -18.87
CA GLN A 536 -27.70 18.64 -20.10
C GLN A 536 -28.69 17.79 -20.90
N ASN A 537 -28.40 16.50 -21.09
CA ASN A 537 -29.29 15.58 -21.79
C ASN A 537 -30.63 15.42 -21.03
N SER A 538 -30.60 15.40 -19.69
CA SER A 538 -31.83 15.35 -18.88
C SER A 538 -32.70 16.59 -19.08
N LEU A 539 -32.10 17.77 -19.20
CA LEU A 539 -32.85 19.00 -19.50
C LEU A 539 -33.49 18.96 -20.89
N LEU A 540 -32.76 18.49 -21.91
CA LEU A 540 -33.28 18.32 -23.26
C LEU A 540 -34.44 17.32 -23.29
N LEU A 541 -34.29 16.18 -22.61
CA LEU A 541 -35.33 15.17 -22.49
C LEU A 541 -36.60 15.75 -21.86
N ILE A 542 -36.50 16.50 -20.76
CA ILE A 542 -37.66 17.11 -20.10
C ILE A 542 -38.31 18.17 -20.98
N ALA A 543 -37.50 19.01 -21.64
CA ALA A 543 -37.99 20.09 -22.50
C ALA A 543 -38.75 19.55 -23.72
N ALA A 544 -38.27 18.46 -24.32
CA ALA A 544 -38.85 17.86 -25.52
C ALA A 544 -39.75 16.63 -25.26
N CYS A 545 -40.07 16.31 -23.99
CA CYS A 545 -40.74 15.04 -23.64
C CYS A 545 -42.10 14.79 -24.33
N LYS A 546 -42.78 15.86 -24.76
CA LYS A 546 -44.09 15.81 -25.44
C LYS A 546 -44.02 16.19 -26.91
N GLU A 547 -42.82 16.35 -27.44
CA GLU A 547 -42.59 16.88 -28.77
C GLU A 547 -42.18 15.76 -29.73
N ASP A 548 -42.68 15.80 -30.96
CA ASP A 548 -42.43 14.76 -31.97
C ASP A 548 -40.95 14.69 -32.38
N TYR A 549 -40.18 15.75 -32.12
CA TYR A 549 -38.76 15.87 -32.43
C TYR A 549 -37.83 15.44 -31.29
N LEU A 550 -38.34 14.83 -30.21
CA LEU A 550 -37.52 14.37 -29.06
C LEU A 550 -36.30 13.55 -29.48
N LEU A 551 -36.47 12.65 -30.45
CA LEU A 551 -35.41 11.79 -30.97
C LEU A 551 -34.34 12.59 -31.72
N GLU A 552 -34.74 13.63 -32.45
CA GLU A 552 -33.84 14.50 -33.21
C GLU A 552 -33.01 15.41 -32.29
N VAL A 553 -33.62 15.89 -31.20
CA VAL A 553 -32.97 16.81 -30.25
C VAL A 553 -32.13 16.10 -29.19
N SER A 554 -32.35 14.79 -28.96
CA SER A 554 -31.55 14.00 -28.01
C SER A 554 -30.27 13.41 -28.61
N ASP A 555 -29.92 13.74 -29.85
CA ASP A 555 -28.78 13.17 -30.62
C ASP A 555 -28.75 11.62 -30.62
N CYS A 556 -29.91 10.97 -30.45
CA CYS A 556 -29.99 9.50 -30.39
C CYS A 556 -30.25 8.95 -31.79
N SER A 557 -29.48 7.94 -32.20
CA SER A 557 -29.62 7.31 -33.52
C SER A 557 -30.82 6.36 -33.61
N SER A 558 -31.40 5.98 -32.46
CA SER A 558 -32.52 5.06 -32.37
C SER A 558 -33.36 5.26 -31.11
N LEU A 559 -34.62 4.79 -31.14
CA LEU A 559 -35.49 4.73 -29.97
C LEU A 559 -34.93 3.85 -28.84
N TYR A 560 -34.13 2.83 -29.18
CA TYR A 560 -33.46 1.99 -28.18
C TYR A 560 -32.44 2.80 -27.38
N GLU A 561 -31.60 3.58 -28.08
CA GLU A 561 -30.59 4.45 -27.47
C GLU A 561 -31.25 5.55 -26.63
N LEU A 562 -32.36 6.12 -27.10
CA LEU A 562 -33.17 7.07 -26.34
C LEU A 562 -33.72 6.47 -25.04
N ASN A 563 -34.25 5.24 -25.10
CA ASN A 563 -34.75 4.55 -23.90
C ASN A 563 -33.63 4.22 -22.90
N GLU A 564 -32.45 3.81 -23.38
CA GLU A 564 -31.26 3.64 -22.55
C GLU A 564 -30.82 4.96 -21.90
N LEU A 565 -30.82 6.06 -22.66
CA LEU A 565 -30.49 7.39 -22.14
C LEU A 565 -31.47 7.82 -21.03
N ILE A 566 -32.78 7.63 -21.25
CA ILE A 566 -33.83 7.92 -20.26
C ILE A 566 -33.65 7.05 -19.01
N ALA A 567 -33.43 5.74 -19.17
CA ALA A 567 -33.22 4.82 -18.05
C ALA A 567 -31.97 5.20 -17.23
N ASN A 568 -30.89 5.59 -17.91
CA ASN A 568 -29.67 6.08 -17.26
C ASN A 568 -29.90 7.40 -16.51
N ALA A 569 -30.64 8.34 -17.11
CA ALA A 569 -30.98 9.61 -16.46
C ALA A 569 -31.85 9.39 -15.20
N LEU A 570 -32.86 8.51 -15.26
CA LEU A 570 -33.74 8.18 -14.13
C LEU A 570 -32.98 7.52 -12.97
N ARG A 571 -32.01 6.63 -13.28
CA ARG A 571 -31.10 6.04 -12.28
C ARG A 571 -30.18 7.07 -11.65
N PHE A 572 -29.67 8.01 -12.45
CA PHE A 572 -28.72 9.02 -12.00
C PHE A 572 -29.39 10.11 -11.15
N PHE A 573 -30.66 10.43 -11.42
CA PHE A 573 -31.47 11.39 -10.67
C PHE A 573 -32.66 10.70 -9.99
N PRO A 574 -32.48 10.08 -8.81
CA PRO A 574 -33.56 9.41 -8.08
C PRO A 574 -34.63 10.42 -7.64
N LYS A 575 -35.91 10.04 -7.77
CA LYS A 575 -37.08 10.85 -7.40
C LYS A 575 -36.92 11.48 -6.01
N GLY A 576 -37.34 12.74 -5.86
CA GLY A 576 -37.31 13.47 -4.58
C GLY A 576 -35.98 14.15 -4.25
N ARG A 577 -34.91 13.98 -5.04
CA ARG A 577 -33.61 14.60 -4.74
C ARG A 577 -33.42 16.02 -5.27
N SER A 578 -34.15 16.40 -6.31
CA SER A 578 -34.10 17.74 -6.89
C SER A 578 -35.37 18.03 -7.72
N PRO A 579 -35.68 19.31 -7.97
CA PRO A 579 -36.78 19.68 -8.88
C PRO A 579 -36.64 19.03 -10.26
N LEU A 580 -35.43 18.98 -10.79
CA LEU A 580 -35.12 18.33 -12.07
C LEU A 580 -35.44 16.84 -12.05
N SER A 581 -35.06 16.14 -10.98
CA SER A 581 -35.36 14.72 -10.82
C SER A 581 -36.87 14.47 -10.79
N ASN A 582 -37.62 15.28 -10.05
CA ASN A 582 -39.07 15.15 -10.01
C ASN A 582 -39.69 15.33 -11.39
N LEU A 583 -39.26 16.34 -12.15
CA LEU A 583 -39.72 16.57 -13.51
C LEU A 583 -39.36 15.42 -14.46
N LEU A 584 -38.14 14.88 -14.36
CA LEU A 584 -37.68 13.75 -15.16
C LEU A 584 -38.54 12.49 -14.90
N HIS A 585 -38.79 12.18 -13.63
CA HIS A 585 -39.62 11.05 -13.23
C HIS A 585 -41.08 11.25 -13.63
N THR A 586 -41.64 12.45 -13.49
CA THR A 586 -42.99 12.77 -13.97
C THR A 586 -43.11 12.66 -15.49
N ALA A 587 -42.06 13.02 -16.23
CA ALA A 587 -42.07 12.98 -17.69
C ALA A 587 -41.93 11.56 -18.26
N PHE A 588 -41.15 10.68 -17.61
CA PHE A 588 -40.75 9.40 -18.22
C PHE A 588 -40.95 8.15 -17.37
N ALA A 589 -41.16 8.26 -16.05
CA ALA A 589 -41.50 7.09 -15.23
C ALA A 589 -43.00 6.83 -15.39
N SER A 590 -43.38 5.85 -16.20
CA SER A 590 -44.77 5.42 -16.34
C SER A 590 -45.32 4.97 -14.98
N ASP A 591 -46.59 5.27 -14.69
CA ASP A 591 -47.40 4.63 -13.64
C ASP A 591 -47.56 3.14 -13.96
N SER A 592 -46.48 2.39 -13.82
CA SER A 592 -46.45 0.94 -13.95
C SER A 592 -46.91 0.34 -12.63
N ASN A 593 -48.23 0.23 -12.48
CA ASN A 593 -48.84 -0.81 -11.65
C ASN A 593 -48.35 -2.17 -12.16
N GLY A 594 -47.28 -2.71 -11.55
CA GLY A 594 -46.88 -4.10 -11.79
C GLY A 594 -45.39 -4.36 -11.98
N SER A 595 -44.55 -4.00 -11.01
CA SER A 595 -43.61 -4.97 -10.45
C SER A 595 -43.22 -4.53 -9.06
N LYS A 596 -43.59 -5.31 -8.05
CA LYS A 596 -43.00 -5.24 -6.71
C LYS A 596 -41.55 -5.73 -6.82
N GLY A 597 -40.68 -4.91 -7.42
CA GLY A 597 -39.27 -4.90 -7.10
C GLY A 597 -39.15 -4.10 -5.81
N SER A 598 -38.90 -4.78 -4.70
CA SER A 598 -38.68 -4.20 -3.38
C SER A 598 -37.47 -3.26 -3.40
N SER A 599 -37.67 -2.02 -3.83
CA SER A 599 -36.87 -0.89 -3.39
C SER A 599 -37.60 -0.28 -2.20
N GLU A 600 -37.44 -0.90 -1.03
CA GLU A 600 -37.47 -0.16 0.22
C GLU A 600 -36.27 0.81 0.21
N VAL A 601 -36.35 1.87 -0.59
CA VAL A 601 -35.66 3.10 -0.21
C VAL A 601 -36.62 3.77 0.76
N GLY A 602 -36.58 3.31 2.01
CA GLY A 602 -37.19 4.08 3.08
C GLY A 602 -36.63 5.50 3.00
N ASP A 603 -37.48 6.51 2.99
CA ASP A 603 -37.06 7.90 3.03
C ASP A 603 -36.18 8.12 4.26
N ILE A 604 -34.85 8.08 4.07
CA ILE A 604 -33.91 8.18 5.18
C ILE A 604 -33.83 9.65 5.58
N LEU A 605 -34.57 10.00 6.63
CA LEU A 605 -34.46 11.29 7.28
C LEU A 605 -33.11 11.38 8.03
N HIS A 606 -32.15 12.10 7.47
CA HIS A 606 -30.84 12.33 8.10
C HIS A 606 -30.95 13.40 9.20
N LEU A 607 -31.09 12.96 10.45
CA LEU A 607 -31.09 13.85 11.61
C LEU A 607 -29.69 13.98 12.21
N ARG A 608 -29.26 15.22 12.39
CA ARG A 608 -28.08 15.51 13.22
C ARG A 608 -28.51 15.47 14.68
N LEU A 609 -28.02 14.48 15.43
CA LEU A 609 -28.25 14.37 16.88
C LEU A 609 -27.30 15.31 17.66
N SER A 610 -27.43 16.63 17.46
CA SER A 610 -26.77 17.64 18.30
C SER A 610 -27.73 18.24 19.30
N ASP A 611 -27.20 18.80 20.39
CA ASP A 611 -27.94 19.42 21.50
C ASP A 611 -29.02 20.40 20.98
N GLN A 612 -28.69 21.24 20.00
CA GLN A 612 -29.63 22.17 19.37
C GLN A 612 -30.75 21.51 18.57
N SER A 613 -30.45 20.44 17.82
CA SER A 613 -31.42 19.76 16.96
C SER A 613 -32.41 18.95 17.79
N ILE A 614 -31.92 18.32 18.87
CA ILE A 614 -32.78 17.63 19.84
C ILE A 614 -33.64 18.65 20.59
N ALA A 615 -33.08 19.79 21.00
CA ALA A 615 -33.85 20.84 21.67
C ALA A 615 -34.96 21.41 20.78
N LEU A 616 -34.69 21.59 19.48
CA LEU A 616 -35.69 22.02 18.50
C LEU A 616 -36.80 20.97 18.31
N LEU A 617 -36.47 19.69 18.28
CA LEU A 617 -37.47 18.61 18.19
C LEU A 617 -38.39 18.57 19.42
N ILE A 618 -37.81 18.68 20.62
CA ILE A 618 -38.58 18.72 21.87
C ILE A 618 -39.45 19.98 21.94
N ALA A 619 -38.89 21.15 21.61
CA ALA A 619 -39.64 22.41 21.60
C ALA A 619 -40.75 22.40 20.54
N HIS A 620 -40.50 21.86 19.35
CA HIS A 620 -41.52 21.68 18.31
C HIS A 620 -42.62 20.72 18.77
N GLN A 621 -42.28 19.58 19.40
CA GLN A 621 -43.27 18.64 19.94
C GLN A 621 -44.20 19.33 20.95
N GLN A 622 -43.64 20.08 21.90
CA GLN A 622 -44.40 20.79 22.93
C GLN A 622 -45.27 21.91 22.34
N TRP A 623 -44.71 22.69 21.40
CA TRP A 623 -45.45 23.75 20.72
C TRP A 623 -46.58 23.19 19.84
N ALA A 624 -46.30 22.21 18.99
CA ALA A 624 -47.26 21.63 18.05
C ALA A 624 -48.41 20.91 18.76
N THR A 625 -48.14 20.23 19.87
CA THR A 625 -49.20 19.56 20.66
C THR A 625 -50.13 20.56 21.33
N THR A 626 -49.63 21.77 21.64
CA THR A 626 -50.40 22.82 22.34
C THR A 626 -51.13 23.75 21.37
N ASN A 627 -50.55 24.02 20.20
CA ASN A 627 -51.01 25.09 19.30
C ASN A 627 -51.62 24.60 17.97
N LEU A 628 -51.45 23.33 17.58
CA LEU A 628 -51.99 22.80 16.32
C LEU A 628 -53.15 21.82 16.56
N SER A 629 -54.19 21.94 15.74
CA SER A 629 -55.29 20.97 15.68
C SER A 629 -54.81 19.59 15.17
N ASP A 630 -55.55 18.51 15.45
CA ASP A 630 -55.18 17.16 14.99
C ASP A 630 -55.11 17.05 13.46
N ARG A 631 -55.94 17.82 12.76
CA ARG A 631 -55.92 17.92 11.29
C ARG A 631 -54.64 18.63 10.81
N ALA A 632 -54.30 19.78 11.38
CA ALA A 632 -53.08 20.51 11.04
C ALA A 632 -51.80 19.73 11.37
N ARG A 633 -51.82 18.90 12.43
CA ARG A 633 -50.68 18.04 12.78
C ARG A 633 -50.44 16.89 11.80
N SER A 634 -51.49 16.48 11.10
CA SER A 634 -51.46 15.36 10.14
C SER A 634 -51.30 15.84 8.69
N ALA A 635 -51.49 17.13 8.43
CA ALA A 635 -51.26 17.73 7.12
C ALA A 635 -49.77 17.70 6.76
N GLU A 636 -49.47 17.51 5.48
CA GLU A 636 -48.12 17.60 4.92
C GLU A 636 -48.02 18.87 4.06
N PRO A 637 -47.30 19.91 4.51
CA PRO A 637 -47.13 21.13 3.74
C PRO A 637 -46.45 20.83 2.41
N GLU A 638 -46.95 21.45 1.33
CA GLU A 638 -46.45 21.24 -0.03
C GLU A 638 -44.93 21.37 -0.10
N GLY A 639 -44.28 20.33 -0.63
CA GLY A 639 -42.82 20.29 -0.85
C GLY A 639 -41.97 19.78 0.32
N THR A 640 -42.55 19.52 1.50
CA THR A 640 -41.77 19.01 2.66
C THR A 640 -41.85 17.49 2.84
N GLY A 641 -42.96 16.85 2.46
CA GLY A 641 -43.21 15.42 2.65
C GLY A 641 -43.14 14.97 4.12
N LEU A 642 -43.29 15.89 5.08
CA LEU A 642 -43.17 15.62 6.52
C LEU A 642 -44.30 16.30 7.27
N SER A 643 -45.16 15.50 7.92
CA SER A 643 -46.17 16.02 8.84
C SER A 643 -45.56 16.44 10.19
N ALA A 644 -46.23 17.33 10.93
CA ALA A 644 -45.83 17.66 12.29
C ALA A 644 -45.88 16.41 13.20
N ASN A 645 -46.83 15.49 12.96
CA ASN A 645 -46.91 14.20 13.63
C ASN A 645 -45.66 13.34 13.41
N THR A 646 -45.07 13.34 12.21
CA THR A 646 -43.84 12.60 11.92
C THR A 646 -42.70 13.05 12.85
N LEU A 647 -42.54 14.36 13.04
CA LEU A 647 -41.53 14.92 13.95
C LEU A 647 -41.86 14.66 15.43
N ILE A 648 -43.14 14.68 15.81
CA ILE A 648 -43.60 14.33 17.16
C ILE A 648 -43.28 12.87 17.47
N HIS A 649 -43.60 11.95 16.56
CA HIS A 649 -43.34 10.52 16.73
C HIS A 649 -41.85 10.21 16.84
N LEU A 650 -41.03 10.81 15.98
CA LEU A 650 -39.58 10.73 16.05
C LEU A 650 -39.05 11.19 17.42
N THR A 651 -39.56 12.32 17.92
CA THR A 651 -39.15 12.87 19.23
C THR A 651 -39.51 11.90 20.36
N ARG A 652 -40.72 11.31 20.32
CA ARG A 652 -41.15 10.30 21.29
C ARG A 652 -40.29 9.04 21.23
N MET A 653 -39.92 8.58 20.04
CA MET A 653 -39.03 7.43 19.87
C MET A 653 -37.66 7.70 20.51
N LEU A 654 -37.07 8.86 20.25
CA LEU A 654 -35.79 9.25 20.85
C LEU A 654 -35.87 9.38 22.37
N GLN A 655 -36.96 9.94 22.91
CA GLN A 655 -37.21 10.01 24.36
C GLN A 655 -37.35 8.61 24.97
N ALA A 656 -38.08 7.70 24.32
CA ALA A 656 -38.24 6.32 24.78
C ALA A 656 -36.90 5.56 24.82
N ILE A 657 -36.03 5.78 23.83
CA ILE A 657 -34.68 5.18 23.79
C ILE A 657 -33.80 5.72 24.93
N VAL A 658 -33.90 7.00 25.25
CA VAL A 658 -33.12 7.65 26.32
C VAL A 658 -33.59 7.23 27.71
N THR A 659 -34.89 6.99 27.88
CA THR A 659 -35.53 6.66 29.16
C THR A 659 -35.60 5.16 29.44
N SER A 660 -35.52 4.31 28.42
CA SER A 660 -35.47 2.85 28.62
C SER A 660 -34.09 2.39 29.11
N ASP A 661 -34.09 1.49 30.10
CA ASP A 661 -32.91 0.76 30.54
C ASP A 661 -32.66 -0.51 29.71
N ASP A 662 -33.69 -1.00 29.02
CA ASP A 662 -33.62 -2.14 28.11
C ASP A 662 -33.83 -1.67 26.67
N VAL A 663 -32.71 -1.49 25.96
CA VAL A 663 -32.68 -1.12 24.54
C VAL A 663 -32.14 -2.31 23.76
N GLY A 664 -32.89 -2.78 22.76
CA GLY A 664 -32.53 -3.94 21.95
C GLY A 664 -31.14 -3.80 21.29
N ASN A 665 -30.43 -4.92 21.21
CA ASN A 665 -29.02 -4.97 20.80
C ASN A 665 -28.75 -4.33 19.42
N GLN A 666 -29.67 -4.48 18.47
CA GLN A 666 -29.56 -3.87 17.13
C GLN A 666 -29.46 -2.33 17.14
N LEU A 667 -30.06 -1.65 18.14
CA LEU A 667 -30.02 -0.20 18.25
C LEU A 667 -28.73 0.31 18.92
N LYS A 668 -28.17 -0.50 19.85
CA LYS A 668 -26.90 -0.22 20.53
C LYS A 668 -25.71 -0.21 19.56
N ASP A 669 -25.81 -0.98 18.48
CA ASP A 669 -24.78 -1.05 17.43
C ASP A 669 -24.76 0.18 16.51
N VAL A 670 -25.87 0.91 16.42
CA VAL A 670 -26.06 2.04 15.49
C VAL A 670 -25.94 3.39 16.20
N ILE A 671 -26.27 3.47 17.50
CA ILE A 671 -26.38 4.72 18.25
C ILE A 671 -25.55 4.64 19.54
N ASP A 672 -24.66 5.62 19.74
CA ASP A 672 -23.96 5.84 21.01
C ASP A 672 -24.94 6.37 22.08
N LEU A 673 -25.54 5.44 22.83
CA LEU A 673 -26.56 5.75 23.84
C LEU A 673 -26.04 6.68 24.94
N ARG A 674 -24.77 6.57 25.36
CA ARG A 674 -24.21 7.45 26.40
C ARG A 674 -24.17 8.89 25.91
N ARG A 675 -23.69 9.08 24.68
CA ARG A 675 -23.64 10.39 24.05
C ARG A 675 -25.04 10.95 23.78
N LEU A 676 -25.99 10.12 23.39
CA LEU A 676 -27.38 10.54 23.17
C LEU A 676 -28.06 10.98 24.48
N LYS A 677 -27.92 10.22 25.57
CA LYS A 677 -28.46 10.60 26.90
C LYS A 677 -27.89 11.94 27.36
N GLU A 678 -26.58 12.16 27.19
CA GLU A 678 -25.93 13.42 27.56
C GLU A 678 -26.39 14.60 26.69
N SER A 679 -26.54 14.39 25.37
CA SER A 679 -27.08 15.42 24.47
C SER A 679 -28.56 15.75 24.76
N PHE A 680 -29.37 14.77 25.17
CA PHE A 680 -30.75 15.00 25.62
C PHE A 680 -30.80 15.87 26.88
N ARG A 681 -29.97 15.55 27.88
CA ARG A 681 -29.86 16.33 29.12
C ARG A 681 -29.48 17.80 28.85
N ARG A 682 -28.57 18.04 27.90
CA ARG A 682 -28.17 19.41 27.51
C ARG A 682 -29.23 20.11 26.66
N ALA A 683 -29.92 19.36 25.81
CA ALA A 683 -30.99 19.87 24.97
C ALA A 683 -32.16 20.41 25.80
N GLU A 684 -32.53 19.74 26.89
CA GLU A 684 -33.60 20.18 27.81
C GLU A 684 -33.38 21.60 28.36
N CYS A 685 -32.13 21.98 28.64
CA CYS A 685 -31.79 23.33 29.09
C CYS A 685 -32.08 24.42 28.03
N LEU A 686 -32.12 24.06 26.74
CA LEU A 686 -32.34 24.99 25.62
C LEU A 686 -33.82 25.09 25.20
N VAL A 687 -34.67 24.15 25.64
CA VAL A 687 -36.08 24.07 25.25
C VAL A 687 -36.89 25.33 25.64
N PRO A 688 -36.77 25.91 26.85
CA PRO A 688 -37.58 27.08 27.22
C PRO A 688 -37.35 28.29 26.32
N GLU A 689 -36.08 28.57 25.96
CA GLU A 689 -35.74 29.67 25.05
C GLU A 689 -36.30 29.43 23.64
N LEU A 690 -36.21 28.19 23.15
CA LEU A 690 -36.71 27.83 21.82
C LEU A 690 -38.24 27.83 21.75
N LEU A 691 -38.93 27.40 22.83
CA LEU A 691 -40.38 27.49 22.93
C LEU A 691 -40.88 28.94 22.91
N GLN A 692 -40.18 29.84 23.60
CA GLN A 692 -40.50 31.26 23.58
C GLN A 692 -40.35 31.84 22.16
N LYS A 693 -39.29 31.44 21.45
CA LYS A 693 -39.09 31.82 20.03
C LYS A 693 -40.17 31.23 19.12
N LEU A 694 -40.52 29.95 19.28
CA LEU A 694 -41.58 29.31 18.49
C LEU A 694 -42.95 29.96 18.74
N SER A 695 -43.25 30.31 19.98
CA SER A 695 -44.51 30.98 20.35
C SER A 695 -44.57 32.43 19.86
N SER A 696 -43.43 33.06 19.57
CA SER A 696 -43.36 34.40 18.96
C SER A 696 -43.55 34.39 17.45
N LEU A 697 -43.47 33.22 16.80
CA LEU A 697 -43.74 33.07 15.38
C LEU A 697 -45.26 32.99 15.16
N ARG A 698 -45.85 33.98 14.49
CA ARG A 698 -47.24 33.90 14.01
C ARG A 698 -47.32 32.89 12.86
N CYS A 699 -47.50 31.61 13.18
CA CYS A 699 -47.63 30.51 12.23
C CYS A 699 -49.09 30.29 11.78
N GLU A 700 -49.86 31.34 11.51
CA GLU A 700 -51.28 31.19 11.12
C GLU A 700 -51.53 30.64 9.70
N ASN A 701 -50.51 30.31 8.88
CA ASN A 701 -50.76 30.04 7.44
C ASN A 701 -49.99 28.88 6.78
N LEU A 702 -49.29 28.00 7.49
CA LEU A 702 -48.50 26.91 6.85
C LEU A 702 -49.07 25.49 7.03
N TRP A 703 -49.93 25.27 8.02
CA TRP A 703 -50.45 23.93 8.36
C TRP A 703 -51.99 23.87 8.45
N GLU A 704 -52.67 25.02 8.34
CA GLU A 704 -54.14 25.13 8.38
C GLU A 704 -54.77 25.54 7.04
N ALA A 705 -53.94 25.87 6.03
CA ALA A 705 -54.35 25.97 4.63
C ALA A 705 -54.21 24.60 3.97
#